data_AF-A0A922FEY0-F1
#
_entry.id   AF-A0A922FEY0-F1
#
_cell.length_a   1.000
_cell.length_b   1.000
_cell.length_c   1.000
_cell.angle_alpha   90.00
_cell.angle_beta   90.00
_cell.angle_gamma   90.00
#
_symmetry.space_group_name_H-M   'P 1'
#
loop_
_entity.id
_entity.type
_entity.pdbx_description
1 polymer ?
#
loop_
_entity_poly.entity_id
_entity_poly.type
_entity_poly.pdbx_seq_one_letter_code
_entity_poly.pdbx_strand_id
1 'polypeptide(L)'
;MGKQKQQVISRFFASKPKIPSSPSPPSFSSSSSTPPPKISATVTFSPSKRRLTSRLSSSNSKPSKLPKLSPHTHNAIPPLPNPSLHEKFLHRLLEPSTTCSEPSSQNPKPNPTKYTPLELQVVDLKNKYPDVLLMVEVGYKYRFFGEDAEIAARELGIYAHLDHNFMTASVPTFRLNVHVRRLVSAGYKVGVVKQTETAAIKAHGENRLGPFCRGLSALYTKATLEAAEDMGGGEEGWGGESNYLVCVVEKGVLEKNFECGVESGFDVTIGMVAVEISTGEVVYAEFNDNFMRCALEAVVLSLSPAELLLGKPLSQQTEKLLLAYAGPSSNVRVEHASGECFIDGGALAEVMSLYENTGEDTLVDHPYHAKQSTKFTEQGNHRLTIEGIMSMPDLTVQALALTIRHLKQFGFERILCLGASFRPFSSKMEMTFSANALQQLEVLKNSTDGSESGSLLQFMNHTLTIYGSRLLRHWVAHPLCDRNMISARLDAVSEIAESMGSSRASQNIQGLDGENSDTTVVQPEFTYILSSVLTMLGRSPDIQRGITRVFHRTATPSEFIAVIQAILCAGKQLQKIHLEEEDTVKNMRANTVYSKLLKKLILTASSSIVIGSAVKLLSTLNKEAADQRDLKNLISTSNGQFPEVSRAQKEVHMAQEKLDSLIDVYRKQLGMRKLEFMNVSGTTHLIELPLDVKVPLNWVKVNSTKKTIRYHPLEVLTALDQLLLANEKLTVACRAAWDSFLREFGKYYADFQAAVQALATLDCLHSLAILSRNKNYVRPVFVYEDEPVQVHISSGRHPVCVQNLLNFFCLSKGSY
;
A
#
# COMPACT_ATOMS: atom_id res chain seq x y z
N MET A 1 38.22 22.22 -42.96
CA MET A 1 38.18 21.22 -41.85
C MET A 1 37.39 21.82 -40.68
N GLY A 2 37.14 21.06 -39.61
CA GLY A 2 36.34 21.48 -38.45
C GLY A 2 35.20 20.50 -38.19
N LYS A 3 35.31 19.71 -37.11
CA LYS A 3 34.31 18.72 -36.71
C LYS A 3 33.93 18.97 -35.24
N GLN A 4 32.68 19.34 -34.99
CA GLN A 4 32.06 19.07 -33.68
C GLN A 4 31.22 17.80 -33.80
N LYS A 5 31.32 16.92 -32.80
CA LYS A 5 30.50 15.72 -32.67
C LYS A 5 29.43 15.97 -31.60
N GLN A 6 28.16 15.92 -31.97
CA GLN A 6 27.11 15.47 -31.05
C GLN A 6 26.69 14.08 -31.50
N GLN A 7 26.69 13.12 -30.57
CA GLN A 7 26.24 11.75 -30.84
C GLN A 7 24.85 11.55 -30.26
N VAL A 8 23.86 11.40 -31.13
CA VAL A 8 22.54 10.90 -30.77
C VAL A 8 22.56 9.37 -30.92
N ILE A 9 22.28 8.65 -29.83
CA ILE A 9 22.15 7.19 -29.84
C ILE A 9 20.68 6.84 -29.67
N SER A 10 20.03 6.45 -30.77
CA SER A 10 18.62 6.05 -30.79
C SER A 10 18.39 4.89 -31.78
N ARG A 11 19.15 3.79 -31.61
CA ARG A 11 19.05 2.56 -32.42
C ARG A 11 19.35 1.28 -31.63
N PHE A 12 18.51 0.98 -30.65
CA PHE A 12 18.20 -0.40 -30.25
C PHE A 12 16.71 -0.50 -29.93
N PHE A 13 16.16 -1.72 -29.94
CA PHE A 13 14.74 -2.04 -29.75
C PHE A 13 13.79 -1.53 -30.86
N ALA A 14 13.72 -2.31 -31.94
CA ALA A 14 12.56 -2.35 -32.84
C ALA A 14 12.02 -3.79 -32.86
N SER A 15 10.78 -3.98 -32.40
CA SER A 15 10.12 -5.29 -32.36
C SER A 15 9.59 -5.69 -33.73
N LYS A 16 9.89 -6.92 -34.19
CA LYS A 16 9.33 -7.47 -35.43
C LYS A 16 7.83 -7.81 -35.26
N PRO A 17 6.98 -7.57 -36.27
CA PRO A 17 5.57 -7.99 -36.23
C PRO A 17 5.42 -9.52 -36.38
N LYS A 18 4.32 -10.06 -35.84
CA LYS A 18 3.88 -11.46 -36.04
C LYS A 18 2.83 -11.52 -37.17
N ILE A 19 2.80 -12.64 -37.89
CA ILE A 19 1.71 -13.05 -38.81
C ILE A 19 1.39 -14.54 -38.49
N PRO A 20 0.12 -15.00 -38.52
CA PRO A 20 -0.27 -16.27 -37.88
C PRO A 20 -0.61 -17.42 -38.85
N SER A 21 -0.48 -18.67 -38.38
CA SER A 21 -1.25 -19.83 -38.86
C SER A 21 -1.16 -21.06 -37.92
N SER A 22 -2.11 -21.99 -38.10
CA SER A 22 -2.27 -23.32 -37.48
C SER A 22 -2.89 -24.27 -38.55
N PRO A 23 -3.04 -25.60 -38.38
CA PRO A 23 -2.85 -26.46 -37.20
C PRO A 23 -1.99 -27.75 -37.47
N SER A 24 -2.23 -28.82 -36.71
CA SER A 24 -1.50 -30.10 -36.51
C SER A 24 -2.19 -31.34 -37.13
N PRO A 25 -1.73 -32.62 -36.94
CA PRO A 25 -0.40 -33.29 -36.87
C PRO A 25 -0.26 -34.40 -37.99
N PRO A 26 0.53 -35.53 -37.95
CA PRO A 26 0.49 -36.65 -36.97
C PRO A 26 1.81 -37.48 -36.68
N SER A 27 1.75 -38.31 -35.62
CA SER A 27 2.35 -39.66 -35.38
C SER A 27 3.82 -40.08 -35.71
N PHE A 28 4.54 -40.49 -34.64
CA PHE A 28 5.41 -41.69 -34.43
C PHE A 28 6.47 -42.18 -35.45
N SER A 29 7.71 -42.35 -34.94
CA SER A 29 8.57 -43.55 -35.11
C SER A 29 9.63 -43.61 -33.98
N SER A 30 10.44 -44.68 -33.87
CA SER A 30 11.18 -45.01 -32.64
C SER A 30 12.60 -45.61 -32.81
N SER A 31 13.37 -45.57 -31.71
CA SER A 31 14.62 -46.30 -31.40
C SER A 31 15.95 -45.88 -32.04
N SER A 32 16.90 -45.48 -31.20
CA SER A 32 18.16 -46.21 -30.94
C SER A 32 18.95 -45.52 -29.80
N SER A 33 19.98 -46.16 -29.24
CA SER A 33 20.53 -45.83 -27.90
C SER A 33 22.06 -45.72 -27.85
N THR A 34 22.60 -44.83 -27.00
CA THR A 34 23.95 -44.90 -26.39
C THR A 34 24.08 -43.86 -25.23
N PRO A 35 25.09 -43.94 -24.33
CA PRO A 35 24.96 -43.46 -22.93
C PRO A 35 25.50 -42.03 -22.64
N PRO A 36 25.15 -41.45 -21.46
CA PRO A 36 25.61 -40.13 -21.03
C PRO A 36 27.00 -40.11 -20.34
N PRO A 37 27.77 -39.01 -20.47
CA PRO A 37 29.01 -38.76 -19.72
C PRO A 37 28.77 -38.19 -18.30
N LYS A 38 29.87 -37.94 -17.55
CA LYS A 38 29.88 -37.83 -16.07
C LYS A 38 29.75 -36.41 -15.50
N ILE A 39 29.35 -36.40 -14.22
CA ILE A 39 29.13 -35.28 -13.29
C ILE A 39 30.36 -34.37 -13.11
N SER A 40 30.13 -33.04 -13.08
CA SER A 40 30.87 -32.01 -12.30
C SER A 40 30.17 -30.66 -12.47
N ALA A 41 30.16 -29.71 -11.51
CA ALA A 41 30.31 -29.79 -10.05
C ALA A 41 29.73 -28.49 -9.45
N THR A 42 28.68 -28.56 -8.63
CA THR A 42 28.04 -27.36 -8.04
C THR A 42 28.75 -26.94 -6.76
N VAL A 43 29.11 -25.67 -6.64
CA VAL A 43 29.77 -25.09 -5.45
C VAL A 43 28.76 -24.27 -4.66
N THR A 44 28.52 -24.65 -3.41
CA THR A 44 27.67 -23.93 -2.46
C THR A 44 28.48 -23.64 -1.21
N PHE A 45 28.63 -22.36 -0.84
CA PHE A 45 29.44 -21.95 0.31
C PHE A 45 28.58 -21.53 1.51
N SER A 46 28.66 -22.33 2.59
CA SER A 46 28.19 -21.95 3.92
C SER A 46 29.38 -21.70 4.85
N PRO A 47 29.43 -20.59 5.59
CA PRO A 47 30.46 -20.38 6.61
C PRO A 47 29.91 -20.55 8.04
N SER A 48 30.38 -21.58 8.76
CA SER A 48 30.24 -21.64 10.23
C SER A 48 31.30 -22.50 10.92
N LYS A 49 32.01 -21.86 11.87
CA LYS A 49 32.80 -22.41 12.99
C LYS A 49 33.94 -23.42 12.69
N ARG A 50 35.18 -22.90 12.62
CA ARG A 50 36.44 -23.54 13.05
C ARG A 50 37.48 -22.46 13.41
N ARG A 51 38.42 -22.63 14.35
CA ARG A 51 38.50 -23.56 15.51
C ARG A 51 39.53 -23.03 16.52
N LEU A 52 39.43 -23.45 17.79
CA LEU A 52 40.48 -23.27 18.81
C LEU A 52 41.67 -24.25 18.60
N THR A 53 42.88 -23.80 18.91
CA THR A 53 44.00 -24.46 19.64
C THR A 53 45.15 -23.42 19.74
N SER A 54 46.11 -23.42 20.68
CA SER A 54 46.51 -24.40 21.72
C SER A 54 47.02 -23.65 22.97
N ARG A 55 46.68 -24.05 24.22
CA ARG A 55 47.47 -24.87 25.18
C ARG A 55 48.23 -24.10 26.29
N LEU A 56 47.68 -24.25 27.51
CA LEU A 56 48.33 -24.66 28.77
C LEU A 56 49.21 -23.70 29.63
N SER A 57 49.04 -23.93 30.95
CA SER A 57 49.85 -23.53 32.12
C SER A 57 49.66 -22.12 32.67
N SER A 58 49.98 -21.97 33.96
CA SER A 58 49.43 -20.98 34.89
C SER A 58 50.45 -20.44 35.89
N SER A 59 50.22 -19.27 36.47
CA SER A 59 50.53 -18.94 37.89
C SER A 59 50.08 -17.52 38.29
N ASN A 60 50.23 -17.21 39.57
CA ASN A 60 49.53 -16.15 40.31
C ASN A 60 50.28 -14.80 40.45
N SER A 61 49.50 -13.72 40.44
CA SER A 61 49.55 -12.46 41.24
C SER A 61 50.88 -11.78 41.70
N LYS A 62 50.96 -10.48 41.35
CA LYS A 62 51.42 -9.33 42.19
C LYS A 62 52.95 -9.31 42.56
N PRO A 63 53.48 -8.29 43.30
CA PRO A 63 53.61 -6.90 42.83
C PRO A 63 54.96 -6.19 43.18
N SER A 64 55.08 -4.93 42.75
CA SER A 64 55.78 -3.79 43.42
C SER A 64 57.30 -3.53 43.26
N LYS A 65 57.58 -2.22 43.01
CA LYS A 65 58.60 -1.29 43.58
C LYS A 65 60.12 -1.56 43.34
N LEU A 66 60.93 -0.66 42.74
CA LEU A 66 61.36 0.74 43.09
C LEU A 66 62.35 0.81 44.29
N PRO A 67 63.28 1.81 44.42
CA PRO A 67 63.67 2.95 43.53
C PRO A 67 65.21 3.33 43.50
N LYS A 68 65.55 4.54 42.99
CA LYS A 68 66.77 5.39 43.24
C LYS A 68 68.10 4.97 42.55
N LEU A 69 69.04 5.89 42.18
CA LEU A 69 69.03 7.37 42.06
C LEU A 69 70.12 7.87 41.06
N SER A 70 70.10 9.17 40.71
CA SER A 70 71.06 9.92 39.87
C SER A 70 72.18 10.57 40.73
N PRO A 71 72.97 11.62 40.35
CA PRO A 71 72.75 12.78 39.45
C PRO A 71 73.50 12.64 38.10
N HIS A 72 73.65 13.62 37.18
CA HIS A 72 73.19 15.02 37.01
C HIS A 72 72.24 15.10 35.75
N THR A 73 71.98 16.15 34.96
CA THR A 73 72.53 17.53 34.82
C THR A 73 71.47 18.55 34.33
N HIS A 74 70.79 19.19 35.29
CA HIS A 74 70.12 20.52 35.24
C HIS A 74 69.07 20.87 34.15
N ASN A 75 68.03 21.67 34.44
CA ASN A 75 67.01 21.61 35.52
C ASN A 75 65.94 22.72 35.34
N ALA A 76 64.64 22.37 35.29
CA ALA A 76 63.51 23.23 35.71
C ALA A 76 62.20 22.40 35.79
N ILE A 77 61.58 22.31 36.98
CA ILE A 77 60.37 21.51 37.34
C ILE A 77 59.74 22.25 38.55
N PRO A 78 58.41 22.54 38.68
CA PRO A 78 57.29 21.57 38.77
C PRO A 78 55.92 22.10 38.23
N PRO A 79 54.73 21.54 38.58
CA PRO A 79 54.36 20.21 39.11
C PRO A 79 53.38 19.44 38.17
N LEU A 80 52.90 18.26 38.60
CA LEU A 80 51.64 17.68 38.08
C LEU A 80 50.42 18.36 38.71
N PRO A 81 49.37 18.68 37.94
CA PRO A 81 47.98 18.71 38.38
C PRO A 81 47.28 17.37 38.02
N ASN A 82 46.92 16.56 39.02
CA ASN A 82 45.61 16.52 39.69
C ASN A 82 44.46 15.92 38.86
N PRO A 83 43.68 14.97 39.41
CA PRO A 83 42.53 14.41 38.73
C PRO A 83 41.47 15.51 38.56
N SER A 84 41.05 15.76 37.32
CA SER A 84 39.79 16.48 37.06
C SER A 84 39.22 16.29 35.66
N LEU A 85 39.92 15.68 34.70
CA LEU A 85 39.35 15.46 33.35
C LEU A 85 38.25 14.39 33.33
N HIS A 86 38.36 13.32 34.13
CA HIS A 86 37.29 12.31 34.22
C HIS A 86 36.08 12.81 35.02
N GLU A 87 36.32 13.52 36.12
CA GLU A 87 35.23 14.13 36.91
C GLU A 87 34.55 15.28 36.15
N LYS A 88 35.28 16.16 35.44
CA LYS A 88 34.69 17.17 34.56
C LYS A 88 34.04 16.59 33.30
N PHE A 89 34.35 15.35 32.92
CA PHE A 89 33.62 14.63 31.88
C PHE A 89 32.27 14.14 32.41
N LEU A 90 32.24 13.54 33.61
CA LEU A 90 30.99 13.12 34.28
C LEU A 90 30.10 14.33 34.62
N HIS A 91 30.67 15.41 35.16
CA HIS A 91 29.93 16.63 35.53
C HIS A 91 29.49 17.49 34.32
N ARG A 92 29.92 17.14 33.10
CA ARG A 92 29.45 17.72 31.83
C ARG A 92 28.42 16.82 31.12
N LEU A 93 28.28 15.58 31.57
CA LEU A 93 27.25 14.64 31.09
C LEU A 93 25.90 14.82 31.81
N LEU A 94 25.88 15.60 32.89
CA LEU A 94 24.77 15.73 33.84
C LEU A 94 24.58 17.18 34.31
N GLU A 95 24.07 18.06 33.43
CA GLU A 95 23.15 19.17 33.77
C GLU A 95 22.59 19.85 32.49
N PRO A 96 21.40 20.50 32.54
CA PRO A 96 20.58 20.78 31.35
C PRO A 96 20.85 22.14 30.65
N SER A 97 20.34 22.26 29.43
CA SER A 97 20.54 23.38 28.50
C SER A 97 19.64 24.60 28.75
N THR A 98 20.19 25.82 28.68
CA THR A 98 19.41 27.08 28.56
C THR A 98 20.06 28.14 27.65
N THR A 99 19.30 28.53 26.62
CA THR A 99 19.18 29.88 25.98
C THR A 99 20.42 30.73 25.57
N CYS A 100 20.57 30.88 24.24
CA CYS A 100 20.98 32.05 23.43
C CYS A 100 21.80 33.25 24.01
N SER A 101 22.94 33.56 23.36
CA SER A 101 23.29 34.91 22.84
C SER A 101 24.57 34.90 21.95
N GLU A 102 24.77 35.96 21.15
CA GLU A 102 25.88 36.15 20.19
C GLU A 102 27.03 37.05 20.75
N PRO A 103 28.01 37.58 19.96
CA PRO A 103 29.09 36.82 19.29
C PRO A 103 30.52 37.40 19.49
N SER A 104 31.54 36.55 19.58
CA SER A 104 32.95 36.79 19.18
C SER A 104 33.77 35.49 19.39
N SER A 105 34.95 35.25 18.81
CA SER A 105 35.82 36.06 17.94
C SER A 105 36.29 35.27 16.69
N GLN A 106 37.11 35.88 15.83
CA GLN A 106 37.42 35.37 14.49
C GLN A 106 38.39 34.17 14.50
N ASN A 107 37.95 33.05 13.90
CA ASN A 107 38.82 32.08 13.22
C ASN A 107 38.64 32.25 11.69
N PRO A 108 39.65 31.96 10.85
CA PRO A 108 39.49 31.97 9.40
C PRO A 108 38.48 30.90 9.00
N LYS A 109 37.30 31.32 8.52
CA LYS A 109 36.27 30.41 8.04
C LYS A 109 36.84 29.57 6.88
N PRO A 110 36.61 28.25 6.81
CA PRO A 110 36.75 27.54 5.55
C PRO A 110 35.82 28.23 4.52
N ASN A 111 36.25 28.31 3.26
CA ASN A 111 35.42 28.90 2.21
C ASN A 111 34.04 28.23 2.22
N PRO A 112 32.92 28.98 2.32
CA PRO A 112 31.60 28.38 2.33
C PRO A 112 31.41 27.60 1.03
N THR A 113 31.11 26.30 1.14
CA THR A 113 30.90 25.40 0.02
C THR A 113 29.82 25.99 -0.88
N LYS A 114 30.22 26.43 -2.08
CA LYS A 114 29.34 27.22 -2.96
C LYS A 114 28.41 26.29 -3.71
N TYR A 115 27.37 25.86 -3.02
CA TYR A 115 26.28 25.04 -3.56
C TYR A 115 25.63 25.73 -4.77
N THR A 116 25.30 24.91 -5.77
CA THR A 116 24.43 25.30 -6.88
C THR A 116 22.98 25.51 -6.40
N PRO A 117 22.12 26.22 -7.16
CA PRO A 117 20.72 26.42 -6.78
C PRO A 117 19.90 25.12 -6.60
N LEU A 118 20.33 24.01 -7.21
CA LEU A 118 19.72 22.69 -6.99
C LEU A 118 20.22 22.07 -5.68
N GLU A 119 21.52 22.15 -5.39
CA GLU A 119 22.09 21.65 -4.13
C GLU A 119 21.53 22.39 -2.92
N LEU A 120 21.28 23.70 -3.03
CA LEU A 120 20.57 24.47 -1.98
C LEU A 120 19.17 23.91 -1.73
N GLN A 121 18.34 23.72 -2.76
CA GLN A 121 17.02 23.09 -2.62
C GLN A 121 17.10 21.70 -1.96
N VAL A 122 18.14 20.90 -2.30
CA VAL A 122 18.35 19.57 -1.72
C VAL A 122 18.73 19.66 -0.24
N VAL A 123 19.59 20.59 0.16
CA VAL A 123 19.94 20.87 1.56
C VAL A 123 18.69 21.32 2.33
N ASP A 124 17.91 22.26 1.80
CA ASP A 124 16.67 22.74 2.44
C ASP A 124 15.64 21.61 2.62
N LEU A 125 15.50 20.74 1.62
CA LEU A 125 14.62 19.57 1.70
C LEU A 125 15.13 18.54 2.73
N LYS A 126 16.43 18.24 2.77
CA LYS A 126 16.98 17.28 3.74
C LYS A 126 16.98 17.83 5.17
N ASN A 127 17.17 19.14 5.35
CA ASN A 127 16.98 19.81 6.64
C ASN A 127 15.53 19.71 7.15
N LYS A 128 14.54 19.73 6.25
CA LYS A 128 13.12 19.55 6.58
C LYS A 128 12.73 18.09 6.81
N TYR A 129 13.43 17.15 6.19
CA TYR A 129 13.13 15.71 6.19
C TYR A 129 14.41 14.86 6.42
N PRO A 130 15.07 14.97 7.59
CA PRO A 130 16.40 14.42 7.81
C PRO A 130 16.45 12.88 7.82
N ASP A 131 15.40 12.24 8.33
CA ASP A 131 15.22 10.79 8.43
C ASP A 131 14.66 10.14 7.15
N VAL A 132 14.33 10.95 6.14
CA VAL A 132 13.73 10.51 4.87
C VAL A 132 14.82 10.38 3.80
N LEU A 133 14.81 9.26 3.07
CA LEU A 133 15.64 9.05 1.88
C LEU A 133 14.94 9.72 0.67
N LEU A 134 15.54 10.76 0.11
CA LEU A 134 14.90 11.63 -0.88
C LEU A 134 15.22 11.24 -2.33
N MET A 135 14.17 10.92 -3.09
CA MET A 135 14.20 10.77 -4.54
C MET A 135 13.82 12.10 -5.19
N VAL A 136 14.78 12.86 -5.72
CA VAL A 136 14.57 14.23 -6.21
C VAL A 136 14.49 14.29 -7.73
N GLU A 137 13.36 14.76 -8.27
CA GLU A 137 13.12 14.86 -9.71
C GLU A 137 13.98 15.94 -10.38
N VAL A 138 14.77 15.54 -11.38
CA VAL A 138 15.66 16.41 -12.15
C VAL A 138 15.50 16.07 -13.63
N GLY A 139 14.38 16.52 -14.21
CA GLY A 139 13.98 16.17 -15.58
C GLY A 139 13.57 14.69 -15.69
N TYR A 140 14.10 13.98 -16.69
CA TYR A 140 13.73 12.59 -16.99
C TYR A 140 14.25 11.53 -15.99
N LYS A 141 14.80 11.95 -14.85
CA LYS A 141 15.39 11.07 -13.83
C LYS A 141 15.20 11.62 -12.42
N TYR A 142 15.11 10.70 -11.45
CA TYR A 142 15.29 11.00 -10.04
C TYR A 142 16.78 10.89 -9.69
N ARG A 143 17.29 11.89 -8.94
CA ARG A 143 18.62 11.90 -8.34
C ARG A 143 18.51 11.65 -6.83
N PHE A 144 19.52 10.98 -6.29
CA PHE A 144 19.81 10.90 -4.86
C PHE A 144 21.06 11.75 -4.57
N PHE A 145 21.23 12.25 -3.35
CA PHE A 145 22.34 13.13 -2.98
C PHE A 145 22.90 12.80 -1.60
N GLY A 146 24.23 12.87 -1.44
CA GLY A 146 24.91 12.59 -0.18
C GLY A 146 24.72 11.13 0.28
N GLU A 147 24.42 10.95 1.57
CA GLU A 147 24.17 9.63 2.16
C GLU A 147 23.03 8.87 1.46
N ASP A 148 21.96 9.56 1.04
CA ASP A 148 20.85 8.96 0.28
C ASP A 148 21.33 8.30 -1.03
N ALA A 149 22.41 8.82 -1.64
CA ALA A 149 23.00 8.24 -2.84
C ALA A 149 23.85 7.00 -2.55
N GLU A 150 24.52 6.95 -1.40
CA GLU A 150 25.32 5.80 -0.98
C GLU A 150 24.42 4.63 -0.53
N ILE A 151 23.34 4.94 0.19
CA ILE A 151 22.26 4.00 0.49
C ILE A 151 21.65 3.49 -0.82
N ALA A 152 21.19 4.39 -1.71
CA ALA A 152 20.60 4.00 -2.98
C ALA A 152 21.55 3.13 -3.83
N ALA A 153 22.84 3.42 -3.85
CA ALA A 153 23.83 2.59 -4.53
C ALA A 153 23.89 1.17 -3.98
N ARG A 154 23.98 1.03 -2.64
CA ARG A 154 24.01 -0.27 -1.94
C ARG A 154 22.73 -1.07 -2.18
N GLU A 155 21.57 -0.51 -1.86
CA GLU A 155 20.30 -1.25 -1.86
C GLU A 155 19.75 -1.50 -3.27
N LEU A 156 19.97 -0.59 -4.22
CA LEU A 156 19.44 -0.70 -5.58
C LEU A 156 20.41 -1.40 -6.54
N GLY A 157 21.70 -1.47 -6.22
CA GLY A 157 22.75 -1.97 -7.11
C GLY A 157 23.09 -0.98 -8.23
N ILE A 158 23.13 0.32 -7.92
CA ILE A 158 23.40 1.41 -8.87
C ILE A 158 24.70 2.14 -8.51
N TYR A 159 25.30 2.83 -9.48
CA TYR A 159 26.58 3.52 -9.26
C TYR A 159 26.37 4.91 -8.65
N ALA A 160 26.96 5.16 -7.48
CA ALA A 160 27.13 6.50 -6.92
C ALA A 160 28.52 7.07 -7.25
N HIS A 161 28.57 8.38 -7.51
CA HIS A 161 29.80 9.11 -7.82
C HIS A 161 29.71 10.54 -7.29
N LEU A 162 30.86 11.17 -7.01
CA LEU A 162 30.90 12.57 -6.61
C LEU A 162 30.55 13.47 -7.80
N ASP A 163 29.49 14.27 -7.65
CA ASP A 163 29.09 15.32 -8.59
C ASP A 163 28.94 16.63 -7.79
N HIS A 164 29.73 17.64 -8.14
CA HIS A 164 29.89 18.88 -7.39
C HIS A 164 30.20 18.62 -5.90
N ASN A 165 29.31 18.95 -4.96
CA ASN A 165 29.58 18.83 -3.53
C ASN A 165 29.06 17.51 -2.90
N PHE A 166 28.39 16.64 -3.66
CA PHE A 166 27.68 15.47 -3.13
C PHE A 166 27.92 14.19 -3.93
N MET A 167 27.99 13.05 -3.22
CA MET A 167 27.77 11.75 -3.85
C MET A 167 26.37 11.72 -4.48
N THR A 168 26.28 11.20 -5.70
CA THR A 168 25.06 11.17 -6.52
C THR A 168 24.86 9.81 -7.15
N ALA A 169 23.65 9.28 -6.99
CA ALA A 169 23.11 8.17 -7.78
C ALA A 169 21.89 8.66 -8.59
N SER A 170 21.40 7.86 -9.55
CA SER A 170 20.24 8.24 -10.38
C SER A 170 19.46 7.05 -10.93
N VAL A 171 18.15 7.20 -11.06
CA VAL A 171 17.24 6.25 -11.74
C VAL A 171 16.27 7.00 -12.66
N PRO A 172 15.85 6.44 -13.82
CA PRO A 172 14.93 7.13 -14.72
C PRO A 172 13.51 7.20 -14.15
N THR A 173 12.74 8.23 -14.51
CA THR A 173 11.40 8.48 -13.94
C THR A 173 10.45 7.29 -14.07
N PHE A 174 10.42 6.62 -15.22
CA PHE A 174 9.58 5.43 -15.47
C PHE A 174 9.95 4.18 -14.64
N ARG A 175 11.03 4.23 -13.83
CA ARG A 175 11.42 3.16 -12.90
C ARG A 175 11.23 3.54 -11.43
N LEU A 176 10.79 4.77 -11.12
CA LEU A 176 10.53 5.27 -9.76
C LEU A 176 9.91 4.19 -8.86
N ASN A 177 8.76 3.69 -9.29
CA ASN A 177 7.90 2.69 -8.67
C ASN A 177 8.68 1.46 -8.15
N VAL A 178 9.55 0.89 -8.99
CA VAL A 178 10.34 -0.32 -8.65
C VAL A 178 11.43 0.01 -7.64
N HIS A 179 11.99 1.21 -7.68
CA HIS A 179 13.04 1.64 -6.75
C HIS A 179 12.46 2.10 -5.40
N VAL A 180 11.26 2.71 -5.38
CA VAL A 180 10.51 3.01 -4.15
C VAL A 180 10.15 1.70 -3.42
N ARG A 181 9.52 0.73 -4.10
CA ARG A 181 9.21 -0.58 -3.49
C ARG A 181 10.47 -1.24 -2.90
N ARG A 182 11.59 -1.29 -3.63
CA ARG A 182 12.86 -1.87 -3.13
C ARG A 182 13.45 -1.15 -1.92
N LEU A 183 13.43 0.18 -1.87
CA LEU A 183 13.95 0.94 -0.73
C LEU A 183 13.04 0.81 0.51
N VAL A 184 11.72 0.83 0.32
CA VAL A 184 10.76 0.61 1.42
C VAL A 184 10.88 -0.83 1.97
N SER A 185 11.03 -1.83 1.11
CA SER A 185 11.30 -3.22 1.51
C SER A 185 12.67 -3.44 2.15
N ALA A 186 13.57 -2.44 2.12
CA ALA A 186 14.82 -2.42 2.88
C ALA A 186 14.72 -1.59 4.18
N GLY A 187 13.50 -1.20 4.59
CA GLY A 187 13.20 -0.53 5.88
C GLY A 187 13.23 1.00 5.86
N TYR A 188 13.67 1.63 4.76
CA TYR A 188 13.82 3.09 4.68
C TYR A 188 12.48 3.81 4.52
N LYS A 189 12.35 4.98 5.15
CA LYS A 189 11.29 5.95 4.88
C LYS A 189 11.69 6.73 3.61
N VAL A 190 10.90 6.62 2.55
CA VAL A 190 11.25 7.13 1.21
C VAL A 190 10.36 8.31 0.84
N GLY A 191 10.98 9.45 0.47
CA GLY A 191 10.28 10.66 0.05
C GLY A 191 10.47 10.93 -1.44
N VAL A 192 9.38 11.05 -2.18
CA VAL A 192 9.43 11.37 -3.62
C VAL A 192 9.19 12.87 -3.81
N VAL A 193 10.23 13.59 -4.23
CA VAL A 193 10.21 15.03 -4.46
C VAL A 193 10.04 15.30 -5.96
N LYS A 194 8.93 15.92 -6.35
CA LYS A 194 8.60 16.25 -7.75
C LYS A 194 8.76 17.75 -8.02
N GLN A 195 8.86 18.10 -9.30
CA GLN A 195 8.83 19.49 -9.76
C GLN A 195 7.39 20.04 -9.66
N THR A 196 7.22 21.21 -9.03
CA THR A 196 5.87 21.79 -8.79
C THR A 196 5.39 22.68 -9.93
N GLU A 197 6.25 23.02 -10.88
CA GLU A 197 5.97 23.83 -12.06
C GLU A 197 6.52 23.15 -13.33
N THR A 198 5.80 23.27 -14.44
CA THR A 198 6.24 22.74 -15.75
C THR A 198 6.88 23.84 -16.61
N ALA A 199 7.60 23.45 -17.66
CA ALA A 199 8.48 24.37 -18.39
C ALA A 199 7.75 25.58 -18.99
N ALA A 200 6.56 25.39 -19.58
CA ALA A 200 5.77 26.48 -20.17
C ALA A 200 5.17 27.40 -19.10
N ILE A 201 4.69 26.84 -17.97
CA ILE A 201 4.21 27.62 -16.82
C ILE A 201 5.36 28.47 -16.27
N LYS A 202 6.54 27.87 -16.04
CA LYS A 202 7.72 28.56 -15.52
C LYS A 202 8.21 29.67 -16.45
N ALA A 203 8.18 29.46 -17.77
CA ALA A 203 8.58 30.49 -18.75
C ALA A 203 7.70 31.76 -18.67
N HIS A 204 6.42 31.60 -18.35
CA HIS A 204 5.45 32.67 -18.18
C HIS A 204 5.32 33.19 -16.73
N GLY A 205 5.92 32.50 -15.77
CA GLY A 205 5.84 32.83 -14.34
C GLY A 205 6.94 33.77 -13.85
N GLU A 206 6.78 34.25 -12.62
CA GLU A 206 7.74 35.15 -11.96
C GLU A 206 9.12 34.49 -11.78
N ASN A 207 9.14 33.18 -11.47
CA ASN A 207 10.35 32.37 -11.33
C ASN A 207 11.04 31.99 -12.67
N ARG A 208 10.73 32.65 -13.80
CA ARG A 208 11.28 32.29 -15.12
C ARG A 208 12.81 32.12 -15.17
N LEU A 209 13.56 32.92 -14.41
CA LEU A 209 15.04 32.87 -14.36
C LEU A 209 15.63 31.89 -13.32
N GLY A 210 14.87 31.44 -12.32
CA GLY A 210 15.38 30.60 -11.23
C GLY A 210 15.51 29.10 -11.57
N PRO A 211 15.93 28.25 -10.62
CA PRO A 211 15.73 26.81 -10.73
C PRO A 211 14.23 26.48 -10.70
N PHE A 212 13.83 25.31 -11.23
CA PHE A 212 12.47 24.79 -11.03
C PHE A 212 12.18 24.59 -9.54
N CYS A 213 11.01 25.01 -9.07
CA CYS A 213 10.51 24.71 -7.73
C CYS A 213 10.22 23.22 -7.54
N ARG A 214 10.37 22.74 -6.28
CA ARG A 214 10.26 21.34 -5.88
C ARG A 214 9.55 21.21 -4.54
N GLY A 215 8.83 20.11 -4.37
CA GLY A 215 8.18 19.76 -3.11
C GLY A 215 8.07 18.25 -2.94
N LEU A 216 7.98 17.80 -1.69
CA LEU A 216 7.64 16.41 -1.36
C LEU A 216 6.23 16.13 -1.89
N SER A 217 6.11 15.19 -2.83
CA SER A 217 4.85 14.80 -3.48
C SER A 217 4.22 13.56 -2.87
N ALA A 218 5.01 12.72 -2.22
CA ALA A 218 4.55 11.52 -1.52
C ALA A 218 5.64 11.03 -0.55
N LEU A 219 5.22 10.34 0.51
CA LEU A 219 6.07 9.71 1.52
C LEU A 219 5.67 8.24 1.63
N TYR A 220 6.62 7.33 1.83
CA TYR A 220 6.37 5.89 1.84
C TYR A 220 7.17 5.18 2.96
N THR A 221 6.50 4.28 3.66
CA THR A 221 7.04 3.30 4.61
C THR A 221 6.36 1.94 4.39
N LYS A 222 6.78 0.88 5.10
CA LYS A 222 6.31 -0.48 4.87
C LYS A 222 4.79 -0.64 5.09
N ALA A 223 4.22 0.05 6.07
CA ALA A 223 2.78 0.04 6.33
C ALA A 223 1.97 0.95 5.37
N THR A 224 2.56 2.03 4.87
CA THR A 224 1.85 3.04 4.06
C THR A 224 1.91 2.80 2.55
N LEU A 225 2.85 1.97 2.08
CA LEU A 225 3.12 1.72 0.66
C LEU A 225 1.89 1.26 -0.15
N GLU A 226 1.07 0.36 0.41
CA GLU A 226 -0.08 -0.23 -0.30
C GLU A 226 -1.34 0.66 -0.30
N ALA A 227 -1.35 1.72 0.52
CA ALA A 227 -2.39 2.76 0.53
C ALA A 227 -2.12 3.91 -0.46
N ALA A 228 -0.89 4.02 -0.96
CA ALA A 228 -0.50 4.96 -2.01
C ALA A 228 -0.89 4.43 -3.41
N GLU A 229 -0.68 5.25 -4.46
CA GLU A 229 -0.95 4.90 -5.87
C GLU A 229 -0.45 3.49 -6.21
N ASP A 230 -1.21 2.69 -6.96
CA ASP A 230 -0.72 1.36 -7.36
C ASP A 230 0.46 1.51 -8.32
N MET A 231 1.64 1.44 -7.72
CA MET A 231 2.92 1.54 -8.38
C MET A 231 3.16 0.41 -9.39
N GLY A 232 2.34 -0.65 -9.38
CA GLY A 232 2.50 -1.81 -10.24
C GLY A 232 3.80 -2.57 -9.99
N GLY A 233 4.15 -3.42 -10.95
CA GLY A 233 5.21 -4.42 -10.80
C GLY A 233 4.65 -5.73 -10.27
N GLY A 234 4.27 -6.64 -11.17
CA GLY A 234 3.74 -7.96 -10.82
C GLY A 234 4.84 -8.92 -10.36
N GLU A 235 5.42 -8.67 -9.19
CA GLU A 235 6.09 -9.70 -8.41
C GLU A 235 5.03 -10.44 -7.60
N GLU A 236 4.57 -11.57 -8.16
CA GLU A 236 3.50 -12.43 -7.65
C GLU A 236 3.88 -12.99 -6.26
N GLY A 237 3.43 -12.32 -5.19
CA GLY A 237 3.62 -12.79 -3.81
C GLY A 237 3.19 -11.82 -2.70
N TRP A 238 3.34 -10.50 -2.88
CA TRP A 238 3.23 -9.54 -1.77
C TRP A 238 1.83 -8.94 -1.52
N GLY A 239 0.82 -9.30 -2.32
CA GLY A 239 -0.54 -8.76 -2.19
C GLY A 239 -1.38 -9.35 -1.04
N GLY A 240 -1.02 -10.52 -0.52
CA GLY A 240 -1.84 -11.29 0.42
C GLY A 240 -1.72 -10.90 1.90
N GLU A 241 -0.53 -10.49 2.35
CA GLU A 241 -0.30 -10.16 3.76
C GLU A 241 -0.86 -8.78 4.15
N SER A 242 -1.16 -8.63 5.45
CA SER A 242 -1.58 -7.37 6.07
C SER A 242 -0.36 -6.57 6.52
N ASN A 243 -0.33 -5.28 6.24
CA ASN A 243 0.79 -4.38 6.51
C ASN A 243 0.48 -3.44 7.68
N TYR A 244 0.04 -3.98 8.81
CA TYR A 244 -0.36 -3.18 9.98
C TYR A 244 0.77 -2.25 10.47
N LEU A 245 0.42 -0.98 10.66
CA LEU A 245 1.12 -0.05 11.56
C LEU A 245 0.57 -0.28 12.97
N VAL A 246 1.38 -0.73 13.93
CA VAL A 246 0.97 -0.92 15.33
C VAL A 246 1.66 0.11 16.21
N CYS A 247 0.88 1.03 16.79
CA CYS A 247 1.34 1.88 17.87
C CYS A 247 1.15 1.18 19.21
N VAL A 248 2.18 1.28 20.07
CA VAL A 248 2.17 0.77 21.44
C VAL A 248 2.58 1.89 22.40
N VAL A 249 1.79 2.06 23.45
CA VAL A 249 2.09 2.88 24.63
C VAL A 249 1.91 2.02 25.89
N GLU A 250 2.52 2.40 27.00
CA GLU A 250 2.31 1.70 28.27
C GLU A 250 2.21 2.66 29.47
N LYS A 251 1.79 2.11 30.60
CA LYS A 251 1.75 2.77 31.90
C LYS A 251 2.12 1.76 32.98
N GLY A 252 3.14 2.06 33.77
CA GLY A 252 3.53 1.23 34.91
C GLY A 252 2.41 1.17 35.96
N VAL A 253 2.08 -0.04 36.42
CA VAL A 253 1.13 -0.26 37.50
C VAL A 253 1.88 -0.07 38.82
N LEU A 254 1.72 1.11 39.44
CA LEU A 254 2.33 1.39 40.74
C LEU A 254 1.72 0.50 41.84
N GLU A 255 2.58 -0.06 42.70
CA GLU A 255 2.23 -0.84 43.89
C GLU A 255 1.47 -0.01 44.94
N LYS A 256 0.18 0.24 44.72
CA LYS A 256 -0.68 1.00 45.65
C LYS A 256 -1.56 0.14 46.57
N ASN A 257 -1.39 -1.18 46.54
CA ASN A 257 -2.18 -2.13 47.35
C ASN A 257 -1.41 -2.65 48.58
N PHE A 258 -0.78 -1.77 49.37
CA PHE A 258 -0.07 -2.15 50.60
C PHE A 258 -0.98 -2.50 51.80
N GLU A 259 -2.30 -2.61 51.60
CA GLU A 259 -3.29 -2.97 52.64
C GLU A 259 -3.99 -4.33 52.43
N CYS A 260 -3.67 -5.07 51.36
CA CYS A 260 -4.08 -6.47 51.24
C CYS A 260 -3.01 -7.29 50.49
N GLY A 261 -2.53 -8.36 51.12
CA GLY A 261 -1.37 -9.14 50.68
C GLY A 261 -1.61 -10.05 49.46
N VAL A 262 -2.08 -9.48 48.36
CA VAL A 262 -2.22 -10.13 47.06
C VAL A 262 -1.39 -9.37 46.04
N GLU A 263 -0.21 -9.90 45.72
CA GLU A 263 0.63 -9.37 44.65
C GLU A 263 -0.15 -9.38 43.33
N SER A 264 -0.38 -8.22 42.73
CA SER A 264 -0.93 -8.13 41.38
C SER A 264 0.14 -8.58 40.39
N GLY A 265 -0.06 -9.76 39.78
CA GLY A 265 0.89 -10.36 38.83
C GLY A 265 1.07 -9.63 37.49
N PHE A 266 0.81 -8.32 37.43
CA PHE A 266 0.94 -7.44 36.28
C PHE A 266 1.77 -6.20 36.69
N ASP A 267 2.80 -5.86 35.91
CA ASP A 267 3.65 -4.68 36.15
C ASP A 267 3.29 -3.48 35.26
N VAL A 268 2.56 -3.70 34.17
CA VAL A 268 2.14 -2.66 33.22
C VAL A 268 0.71 -2.84 32.73
N THR A 269 0.07 -1.72 32.41
CA THR A 269 -1.06 -1.66 31.47
C THR A 269 -0.53 -1.18 30.12
N ILE A 270 -0.89 -1.86 29.04
CA ILE A 270 -0.45 -1.58 27.67
C ILE A 270 -1.66 -1.11 26.87
N GLY A 271 -1.54 0.02 26.18
CA GLY A 271 -2.51 0.50 25.20
C GLY A 271 -1.95 0.40 23.79
N MET A 272 -2.79 0.05 22.83
CA MET A 272 -2.37 -0.14 21.46
C MET A 272 -3.45 0.25 20.44
N VAL A 273 -2.99 0.69 19.27
CA VAL A 273 -3.80 0.89 18.07
C VAL A 273 -3.04 0.34 16.87
N ALA A 274 -3.68 -0.54 16.12
CA ALA A 274 -3.19 -1.14 14.89
C ALA A 274 -4.03 -0.66 13.71
N VAL A 275 -3.40 -0.18 12.64
CA VAL A 275 -4.07 0.33 11.44
C VAL A 275 -3.53 -0.36 10.20
N GLU A 276 -4.41 -0.98 9.42
CA GLU A 276 -4.13 -1.38 8.04
C GLU A 276 -4.62 -0.25 7.12
N ILE A 277 -3.69 0.68 6.82
CA ILE A 277 -3.99 1.92 6.08
C ILE A 277 -4.52 1.61 4.67
N SER A 278 -4.20 0.43 4.11
CA SER A 278 -4.67 0.03 2.79
C SER A 278 -6.11 -0.53 2.77
N THR A 279 -6.71 -0.89 3.91
CA THR A 279 -8.10 -1.41 3.96
C THR A 279 -9.07 -0.57 4.80
N GLY A 280 -8.54 0.34 5.64
CA GLY A 280 -9.34 1.08 6.63
C GLY A 280 -9.70 0.25 7.87
N GLU A 281 -9.01 -0.86 8.14
CA GLU A 281 -9.23 -1.65 9.36
C GLU A 281 -8.42 -1.06 10.53
N VAL A 282 -9.08 -0.84 11.68
CA VAL A 282 -8.46 -0.34 12.90
C VAL A 282 -8.76 -1.29 14.05
N VAL A 283 -7.71 -1.86 14.64
CA VAL A 283 -7.80 -2.80 15.77
C VAL A 283 -7.20 -2.14 17.01
N TYR A 284 -7.93 -2.09 18.12
CA TYR A 284 -7.47 -1.39 19.33
C TYR A 284 -7.56 -2.27 20.59
N ALA A 285 -6.72 -2.00 21.59
CA ALA A 285 -6.80 -2.69 22.88
C ALA A 285 -6.18 -1.88 24.02
N GLU A 286 -6.67 -2.14 25.23
CA GLU A 286 -5.94 -1.90 26.47
C GLU A 286 -6.01 -3.16 27.32
N PHE A 287 -4.87 -3.60 27.87
CA PHE A 287 -4.77 -4.80 28.70
C PHE A 287 -3.63 -4.70 29.72
N ASN A 288 -3.77 -5.39 30.84
CA ASN A 288 -2.66 -5.58 31.78
C ASN A 288 -1.78 -6.73 31.30
N ASP A 289 -0.47 -6.56 31.38
CA ASP A 289 0.52 -7.60 31.04
C ASP A 289 1.57 -7.72 32.17
N ASN A 290 2.27 -8.84 32.17
CA ASN A 290 3.29 -9.16 33.17
C ASN A 290 4.69 -9.04 32.58
N PHE A 291 5.72 -9.25 33.41
CA PHE A 291 7.14 -9.11 33.06
C PHE A 291 7.56 -9.86 31.77
N MET A 292 6.89 -10.96 31.43
CA MET A 292 7.15 -11.77 30.23
C MET A 292 6.50 -11.20 28.96
N ARG A 293 5.59 -10.22 29.07
CA ARG A 293 4.89 -9.52 27.96
C ARG A 293 4.13 -10.46 27.01
N CYS A 294 3.55 -11.54 27.55
CA CYS A 294 2.95 -12.62 26.77
C CYS A 294 1.66 -12.20 26.03
N ALA A 295 0.92 -11.20 26.52
CA ALA A 295 -0.26 -10.70 25.83
C ALA A 295 0.14 -9.78 24.67
N LEU A 296 1.15 -8.91 24.86
CA LEU A 296 1.74 -8.12 23.79
C LEU A 296 2.40 -8.99 22.71
N GLU A 297 3.07 -10.08 23.08
CA GLU A 297 3.61 -11.04 22.11
C GLU A 297 2.49 -11.69 21.27
N ALA A 298 1.37 -12.08 21.89
CA ALA A 298 0.22 -12.67 21.19
C ALA A 298 -0.42 -11.69 20.19
N VAL A 299 -0.56 -10.41 20.59
CA VAL A 299 -0.99 -9.31 19.72
C VAL A 299 -0.09 -9.19 18.49
N VAL A 300 1.22 -9.08 18.70
CA VAL A 300 2.19 -8.83 17.64
C VAL A 300 2.28 -10.01 16.67
N LEU A 301 2.19 -11.25 17.16
CA LEU A 301 2.14 -12.46 16.33
C LEU A 301 0.82 -12.59 15.54
N SER A 302 -0.31 -12.20 16.13
CA SER A 302 -1.63 -12.26 15.47
C SER A 302 -1.78 -11.22 14.35
N LEU A 303 -1.32 -9.99 14.59
CA LEU A 303 -1.41 -8.89 13.62
C LEU A 303 -0.28 -8.91 12.58
N SER A 304 0.89 -9.48 12.92
CA SER A 304 2.08 -9.52 12.09
C SER A 304 2.46 -8.15 11.48
N PRO A 305 2.75 -7.12 12.31
CA PRO A 305 2.91 -5.74 11.84
C PRO A 305 4.05 -5.54 10.84
N ALA A 306 3.85 -4.62 9.90
CA ALA A 306 4.88 -4.14 8.99
C ALA A 306 5.68 -2.96 9.57
N GLU A 307 5.06 -2.18 10.46
CA GLU A 307 5.69 -1.03 11.13
C GLU A 307 5.21 -0.93 12.59
N LEU A 308 6.13 -0.61 13.50
CA LEU A 308 5.88 -0.40 14.93
C LEU A 308 6.12 1.07 15.27
N LEU A 309 5.15 1.72 15.92
CA LEU A 309 5.24 3.09 16.42
C LEU A 309 5.33 3.08 17.94
N LEU A 310 6.55 3.20 18.47
CA LEU A 310 6.84 3.11 19.89
C LEU A 310 6.64 4.46 20.57
N GLY A 311 5.53 4.62 21.30
CA GLY A 311 5.24 5.82 22.07
C GLY A 311 6.00 5.82 23.39
N LYS A 312 7.02 6.68 23.51
CA LYS A 312 7.89 6.77 24.69
C LYS A 312 7.25 7.61 25.80
N PRO A 313 7.51 7.29 27.09
CA PRO A 313 8.41 6.24 27.58
C PRO A 313 7.81 4.81 27.51
N LEU A 314 8.68 3.81 27.30
CA LEU A 314 8.37 2.39 27.41
C LEU A 314 9.34 1.72 28.40
N SER A 315 8.93 0.64 29.05
CA SER A 315 9.79 -0.21 29.88
C SER A 315 10.79 -1.00 29.02
N GLN A 316 11.93 -1.34 29.61
CA GLN A 316 13.00 -2.08 28.93
C GLN A 316 12.51 -3.45 28.43
N GLN A 317 11.56 -4.07 29.12
CA GLN A 317 10.91 -5.33 28.78
C GLN A 317 10.10 -5.19 27.48
N THR A 318 9.22 -4.20 27.41
CA THR A 318 8.39 -3.90 26.23
C THR A 318 9.25 -3.52 25.03
N GLU A 319 10.18 -2.57 25.20
CA GLU A 319 11.06 -2.13 24.12
C GLU A 319 11.94 -3.29 23.61
N LYS A 320 12.46 -4.14 24.50
CA LYS A 320 13.23 -5.33 24.12
C LYS A 320 12.40 -6.37 23.36
N LEU A 321 11.15 -6.64 23.75
CA LEU A 321 10.28 -7.57 23.02
C LEU A 321 10.01 -7.05 21.60
N LEU A 322 9.62 -5.78 21.49
CA LEU A 322 9.24 -5.17 20.21
C LEU A 322 10.44 -5.03 19.26
N LEU A 323 11.62 -4.65 19.77
CA LEU A 323 12.85 -4.61 18.97
C LEU A 323 13.38 -6.02 18.62
N ALA A 324 13.15 -7.04 19.46
CA ALA A 324 13.49 -8.42 19.13
C ALA A 324 12.58 -8.98 18.02
N TYR A 325 11.27 -8.70 18.09
CA TYR A 325 10.34 -9.02 17.01
C TYR A 325 10.72 -8.30 15.71
N ALA A 326 11.09 -7.02 15.77
CA ALA A 326 11.52 -6.23 14.61
C ALA A 326 12.97 -6.50 14.14
N GLY A 327 13.56 -7.64 14.53
CA GLY A 327 14.89 -8.05 14.09
C GLY A 327 15.03 -8.31 12.58
N PRO A 328 16.25 -8.53 12.07
CA PRO A 328 16.53 -8.66 10.63
C PRO A 328 15.77 -9.78 9.89
N SER A 329 15.21 -10.75 10.61
CA SER A 329 14.41 -11.85 10.06
C SER A 329 12.96 -11.48 9.73
N SER A 330 12.37 -10.49 10.42
CA SER A 330 11.01 -10.01 10.17
C SER A 330 11.00 -8.76 9.28
N ASN A 331 12.09 -7.99 9.29
CA ASN A 331 12.27 -6.77 8.51
C ASN A 331 11.09 -5.79 8.73
N VAL A 332 10.74 -5.60 10.00
CA VAL A 332 9.65 -4.71 10.44
C VAL A 332 10.26 -3.36 10.77
N ARG A 333 9.65 -2.29 10.25
CA ARG A 333 10.15 -0.93 10.50
C ARG A 333 9.81 -0.50 11.93
N VAL A 334 10.70 0.24 12.58
CA VAL A 334 10.46 0.82 13.91
C VAL A 334 10.59 2.33 13.85
N GLU A 335 9.56 3.01 14.32
CA GLU A 335 9.47 4.46 14.50
C GLU A 335 9.29 4.75 16.01
N HIS A 336 9.79 5.90 16.48
CA HIS A 336 9.58 6.35 17.86
C HIS A 336 8.80 7.67 17.88
N ALA A 337 7.87 7.81 18.81
CA ALA A 337 7.17 9.06 19.10
C ALA A 337 7.34 9.40 20.60
N SER A 338 7.34 10.69 20.96
CA SER A 338 7.24 11.10 22.37
C SER A 338 5.79 11.34 22.74
N GLY A 339 5.33 10.80 23.87
CA GLY A 339 4.02 11.13 24.46
C GLY A 339 3.93 12.57 24.99
N GLU A 340 5.04 13.31 25.03
CA GLU A 340 5.08 14.72 25.46
C GLU A 340 4.51 15.69 24.40
N CYS A 341 4.04 15.20 23.25
CA CYS A 341 3.51 16.05 22.18
C CYS A 341 2.13 16.65 22.45
N PHE A 342 1.43 16.20 23.50
CA PHE A 342 0.07 16.63 23.85
C PHE A 342 0.07 17.94 24.67
N ILE A 343 0.45 19.05 24.02
CA ILE A 343 0.73 20.34 24.68
C ILE A 343 -0.52 20.99 25.28
N ASP A 344 -1.67 20.88 24.60
CA ASP A 344 -2.95 21.46 25.00
C ASP A 344 -4.05 20.38 24.99
N GLY A 345 -4.85 20.28 26.06
CA GLY A 345 -6.02 19.40 26.14
C GLY A 345 -5.78 17.88 26.20
N GLY A 346 -4.56 17.40 25.99
CA GLY A 346 -4.22 15.97 26.04
C GLY A 346 -4.56 15.20 24.76
N ALA A 347 -4.28 13.89 24.76
CA ALA A 347 -4.45 13.03 23.57
C ALA A 347 -5.89 13.04 23.01
N LEU A 348 -6.91 13.06 23.88
CA LEU A 348 -8.31 13.13 23.43
C LEU A 348 -8.62 14.44 22.68
N ALA A 349 -8.02 15.56 23.08
CA ALA A 349 -8.20 16.83 22.38
C ALA A 349 -7.50 16.83 21.01
N GLU A 350 -6.29 16.25 20.89
CA GLU A 350 -5.64 16.07 19.57
C GLU A 350 -6.53 15.22 18.65
N VAL A 351 -7.08 14.08 19.13
CA VAL A 351 -8.03 13.24 18.39
C VAL A 351 -9.28 14.02 17.97
N MET A 352 -9.99 14.64 18.92
CA MET A 352 -11.26 15.34 18.65
C MET A 352 -11.09 16.50 17.66
N SER A 353 -9.98 17.25 17.73
CA SER A 353 -9.70 18.36 16.81
C SER A 353 -9.74 17.93 15.33
N LEU A 354 -9.38 16.67 15.02
CA LEU A 354 -9.40 16.16 13.65
C LEU A 354 -10.82 15.86 13.17
N TYR A 355 -11.71 15.38 14.04
CA TYR A 355 -13.12 15.17 13.72
C TYR A 355 -13.82 16.51 13.46
N GLU A 356 -13.53 17.53 14.28
CA GLU A 356 -14.05 18.89 14.12
C GLU A 356 -13.63 19.52 12.78
N ASN A 357 -12.31 19.57 12.49
CA ASN A 357 -11.79 20.10 11.23
C ASN A 357 -12.34 19.34 10.00
N THR A 358 -12.56 18.03 10.11
CA THR A 358 -13.12 17.20 9.02
C THR A 358 -14.56 17.58 8.66
N GLY A 359 -15.30 18.24 9.56
CA GLY A 359 -16.64 18.76 9.26
C GLY A 359 -16.62 19.95 8.28
N GLU A 360 -15.64 20.85 8.41
CA GLU A 360 -15.57 22.10 7.63
C GLU A 360 -15.04 21.87 6.19
N ASP A 361 -14.22 20.84 5.98
CA ASP A 361 -13.64 20.43 4.69
C ASP A 361 -14.71 20.04 3.63
N THR A 362 -15.99 19.95 4.04
CA THR A 362 -17.16 19.72 3.17
C THR A 362 -17.88 21.00 2.70
N LEU A 363 -17.49 22.17 3.22
CA LEU A 363 -18.19 23.45 2.99
C LEU A 363 -17.35 24.51 2.24
N VAL A 364 -16.02 24.39 2.23
CA VAL A 364 -15.12 25.40 1.66
C VAL A 364 -14.71 25.06 0.23
N ASP A 365 -15.62 25.28 -0.74
CA ASP A 365 -15.33 25.79 -2.11
C ASP A 365 -16.53 25.64 -3.09
N HIS A 366 -17.72 26.18 -2.77
CA HIS A 366 -18.66 26.65 -3.81
C HIS A 366 -19.79 27.54 -3.24
N PRO A 367 -19.87 28.84 -3.58
CA PRO A 367 -20.97 29.71 -3.14
C PRO A 367 -22.34 29.42 -3.78
N TYR A 368 -22.44 28.45 -4.69
CA TYR A 368 -23.59 28.24 -5.57
C TYR A 368 -23.97 26.75 -5.69
N HIS A 369 -24.65 26.19 -4.68
CA HIS A 369 -25.76 25.21 -4.84
C HIS A 369 -26.35 24.72 -3.49
N ALA A 370 -26.69 25.64 -2.58
CA ALA A 370 -27.36 25.29 -1.34
C ALA A 370 -28.85 24.95 -1.54
N LYS A 371 -29.18 23.70 -1.95
CA LYS A 371 -30.53 23.13 -1.79
C LYS A 371 -30.63 21.59 -1.87
N GLN A 372 -30.96 21.00 -0.72
CA GLN A 372 -31.74 19.77 -0.48
C GLN A 372 -31.14 18.37 -0.73
N SER A 373 -31.48 17.48 0.22
CA SER A 373 -31.47 16.00 0.17
C SER A 373 -30.12 15.25 0.07
N THR A 374 -29.41 15.12 1.21
CA THR A 374 -28.50 13.97 1.51
C THR A 374 -27.96 13.94 2.95
N LYS A 375 -28.06 15.04 3.73
CA LYS A 375 -27.37 15.23 5.03
C LYS A 375 -27.57 14.20 6.16
N PHE A 376 -28.45 13.20 6.02
CA PHE A 376 -28.84 12.30 7.12
C PHE A 376 -27.84 11.16 7.43
N THR A 377 -27.06 10.68 6.46
CA THR A 377 -26.17 9.52 6.67
C THR A 377 -24.78 9.91 7.21
N GLU A 378 -24.14 10.92 6.63
CA GLU A 378 -22.78 11.37 7.03
C GLU A 378 -22.73 11.78 8.52
N GLN A 379 -23.74 12.54 8.99
CA GLN A 379 -23.84 12.94 10.40
C GLN A 379 -24.13 11.77 11.34
N GLY A 380 -24.81 10.71 10.86
CA GLY A 380 -25.10 9.51 11.64
C GLY A 380 -23.83 8.71 11.96
N ASN A 381 -23.05 8.38 10.94
CA ASN A 381 -21.81 7.62 11.11
C ASN A 381 -20.77 8.39 11.91
N HIS A 382 -20.59 9.69 11.63
CA HIS A 382 -19.63 10.54 12.36
C HIS A 382 -19.94 10.59 13.86
N ARG A 383 -21.22 10.68 14.26
CA ARG A 383 -21.63 10.66 15.67
C ARG A 383 -21.33 9.31 16.34
N LEU A 384 -21.53 8.19 15.64
CA LEU A 384 -21.22 6.85 16.14
C LEU A 384 -19.71 6.60 16.30
N THR A 385 -18.88 7.11 15.39
CA THR A 385 -17.41 7.02 15.50
C THR A 385 -16.89 7.82 16.70
N ILE A 386 -17.43 9.04 16.94
CA ILE A 386 -17.10 9.84 18.12
C ILE A 386 -17.56 9.14 19.40
N GLU A 387 -18.80 8.63 19.44
CA GLU A 387 -19.33 7.88 20.59
C GLU A 387 -18.47 6.63 20.91
N GLY A 388 -18.00 5.92 19.87
CA GLY A 388 -17.02 4.84 19.98
C GLY A 388 -15.69 5.29 20.59
N ILE A 389 -15.08 6.37 20.09
CA ILE A 389 -13.80 6.91 20.60
C ILE A 389 -13.92 7.43 22.04
N MET A 390 -15.05 8.07 22.39
CA MET A 390 -15.33 8.48 23.77
C MET A 390 -15.51 7.30 24.73
N SER A 391 -15.68 6.07 24.22
CA SER A 391 -15.69 4.83 25.02
C SER A 391 -14.37 4.06 25.00
N MET A 392 -13.34 4.53 24.29
CA MET A 392 -12.03 3.88 24.27
C MET A 392 -11.23 4.15 25.56
N PRO A 393 -10.42 3.18 26.03
CA PRO A 393 -9.54 3.39 27.20
C PRO A 393 -8.46 4.47 26.98
N ASP A 394 -8.00 5.09 28.06
CA ASP A 394 -7.05 6.22 28.03
C ASP A 394 -5.76 5.94 27.24
N LEU A 395 -5.19 4.74 27.37
CA LEU A 395 -3.95 4.38 26.65
C LEU A 395 -4.23 4.04 25.19
N THR A 396 -5.43 3.53 24.88
CA THR A 396 -5.89 3.38 23.49
C THR A 396 -6.01 4.76 22.82
N VAL A 397 -6.60 5.76 23.48
CA VAL A 397 -6.72 7.12 22.93
C VAL A 397 -5.36 7.77 22.72
N GLN A 398 -4.39 7.54 23.61
CA GLN A 398 -3.00 7.99 23.44
C GLN A 398 -2.32 7.33 22.23
N ALA A 399 -2.43 6.01 22.08
CA ALA A 399 -1.91 5.30 20.91
C ALA A 399 -2.60 5.76 19.61
N LEU A 400 -3.91 6.06 19.63
CA LEU A 400 -4.66 6.62 18.51
C LEU A 400 -4.11 8.00 18.10
N ALA A 401 -3.92 8.91 19.06
CA ALA A 401 -3.40 10.25 18.81
C ALA A 401 -1.99 10.21 18.19
N LEU A 402 -1.07 9.41 18.75
CA LEU A 402 0.26 9.21 18.18
C LEU A 402 0.21 8.62 16.76
N THR A 403 -0.70 7.67 16.51
CA THR A 403 -0.91 7.06 15.19
C THR A 403 -1.40 8.08 14.18
N ILE A 404 -2.37 8.93 14.53
CA ILE A 404 -2.85 9.99 13.64
C ILE A 404 -1.73 11.00 13.35
N ARG A 405 -1.01 11.44 14.37
CA ARG A 405 0.14 12.36 14.25
C ARG A 405 1.24 11.81 13.33
N HIS A 406 1.45 10.50 13.32
CA HIS A 406 2.32 9.83 12.36
C HIS A 406 1.71 9.84 10.94
N LEU A 407 0.47 9.36 10.76
CA LEU A 407 -0.19 9.26 9.45
C LEU A 407 -0.42 10.62 8.75
N LYS A 408 -0.54 11.71 9.52
CA LYS A 408 -0.62 13.09 9.01
C LYS A 408 0.62 13.55 8.23
N GLN A 409 1.75 12.87 8.39
CA GLN A 409 2.96 13.10 7.56
C GLN A 409 2.82 12.50 6.15
N PHE A 410 1.86 11.61 5.95
CA PHE A 410 1.60 10.88 4.70
C PHE A 410 0.30 11.32 4.01
N GLY A 411 -0.59 12.03 4.72
CA GLY A 411 -1.91 12.45 4.23
C GLY A 411 -3.01 11.39 4.37
N PHE A 412 -2.78 10.38 5.22
CA PHE A 412 -3.69 9.24 5.42
C PHE A 412 -4.57 9.34 6.67
N GLU A 413 -4.44 10.39 7.48
CA GLU A 413 -5.19 10.58 8.73
C GLU A 413 -6.72 10.55 8.57
N ARG A 414 -7.22 10.98 7.41
CA ARG A 414 -8.67 11.02 7.10
C ARG A 414 -9.34 9.66 7.19
N ILE A 415 -8.61 8.54 7.00
CA ILE A 415 -9.22 7.20 7.10
C ILE A 415 -9.75 6.94 8.50
N LEU A 416 -9.01 7.36 9.54
CA LEU A 416 -9.40 7.19 10.93
C LEU A 416 -10.67 7.98 11.27
N CYS A 417 -10.90 9.10 10.58
CA CYS A 417 -12.05 9.98 10.82
C CYS A 417 -13.34 9.55 10.08
N LEU A 418 -13.24 9.02 8.86
CA LEU A 418 -14.40 8.81 7.97
C LEU A 418 -14.55 7.41 7.33
N GLY A 419 -13.52 6.56 7.41
CA GLY A 419 -13.52 5.23 6.75
C GLY A 419 -13.02 4.08 7.60
N ALA A 420 -12.71 4.32 8.86
CA ALA A 420 -12.14 3.32 9.75
C ALA A 420 -13.21 2.36 10.30
N SER A 421 -13.03 1.08 10.05
CA SER A 421 -13.74 0.00 10.73
C SER A 421 -13.00 -0.30 12.04
N PHE A 422 -13.39 0.40 13.11
CA PHE A 422 -12.85 0.19 14.45
C PHE A 422 -13.38 -1.11 15.08
N ARG A 423 -12.48 -1.96 15.58
CA ARG A 423 -12.80 -3.15 16.39
C ARG A 423 -11.83 -3.34 17.56
N PRO A 424 -12.28 -3.85 18.71
CA PRO A 424 -11.35 -4.30 19.76
C PRO A 424 -10.53 -5.50 19.27
N PHE A 425 -9.30 -5.66 19.77
CA PHE A 425 -8.45 -6.83 19.47
C PHE A 425 -8.99 -8.13 20.08
N SER A 426 -9.67 -8.03 21.23
CA SER A 426 -10.30 -9.16 21.89
C SER A 426 -11.73 -8.77 22.29
N SER A 427 -12.70 -9.50 21.76
CA SER A 427 -14.09 -9.44 22.17
C SER A 427 -14.43 -10.58 23.14
N LYS A 428 -15.42 -10.38 24.02
CA LYS A 428 -16.04 -11.48 24.80
C LYS A 428 -16.67 -12.56 23.92
N MET A 429 -16.85 -12.29 22.62
CA MET A 429 -17.42 -13.22 21.63
C MET A 429 -16.36 -13.98 20.83
N GLU A 430 -15.07 -13.83 21.15
CA GLU A 430 -13.94 -14.44 20.43
C GLU A 430 -13.00 -15.21 21.37
N MET A 431 -12.44 -16.31 20.88
CA MET A 431 -11.48 -17.13 21.60
C MET A 431 -10.09 -16.49 21.53
N THR A 432 -9.50 -16.21 22.69
CA THR A 432 -8.12 -15.72 22.79
C THR A 432 -7.10 -16.86 22.69
N PHE A 433 -6.16 -16.77 21.76
CA PHE A 433 -4.95 -17.59 21.75
C PHE A 433 -3.76 -16.86 22.40
N SER A 434 -2.91 -17.59 23.11
CA SER A 434 -1.59 -17.08 23.53
C SER A 434 -0.57 -17.15 22.39
N ALA A 435 0.52 -16.39 22.49
CA ALA A 435 1.65 -16.42 21.56
C ALA A 435 2.12 -17.86 21.28
N ASN A 436 2.34 -18.63 22.35
CA ASN A 436 2.73 -20.04 22.27
C ASN A 436 1.68 -20.92 21.56
N ALA A 437 0.38 -20.68 21.75
CA ALA A 437 -0.68 -21.45 21.09
C ALA A 437 -0.74 -21.17 19.57
N LEU A 438 -0.60 -19.90 19.16
CA LEU A 438 -0.54 -19.52 17.74
C LEU A 438 0.63 -20.19 17.01
N GLN A 439 1.78 -20.31 17.67
CA GLN A 439 2.98 -20.96 17.15
C GLN A 439 2.89 -22.50 17.18
N GLN A 440 2.65 -23.11 18.35
CA GLN A 440 2.70 -24.57 18.52
C GLN A 440 1.57 -25.33 17.81
N LEU A 441 0.45 -24.68 17.49
CA LEU A 441 -0.64 -25.24 16.69
C LEU A 441 -0.52 -24.87 15.20
N GLU A 442 0.58 -24.21 14.79
CA GLU A 442 0.88 -23.76 13.42
C GLU A 442 -0.32 -23.05 12.76
N VAL A 443 -0.97 -22.16 13.52
CA VAL A 443 -2.29 -21.59 13.18
C VAL A 443 -2.23 -20.75 11.89
N LEU A 444 -1.21 -19.89 11.79
CA LEU A 444 -1.03 -18.95 10.68
C LEU A 444 0.22 -19.23 9.84
N LYS A 445 1.30 -19.69 10.49
CA LYS A 445 2.62 -19.92 9.92
C LYS A 445 3.25 -21.15 10.57
N ASN A 446 4.09 -21.88 9.84
CA ASN A 446 4.75 -23.09 10.34
C ASN A 446 6.00 -22.77 11.18
N SER A 447 6.49 -23.77 11.91
CA SER A 447 7.64 -23.71 12.82
C SER A 447 9.00 -23.94 12.15
N THR A 448 9.02 -24.26 10.85
CA THR A 448 10.19 -24.76 10.11
C THR A 448 10.87 -23.68 9.27
N ASP A 449 10.10 -22.93 8.49
CA ASP A 449 10.58 -21.81 7.65
C ASP A 449 9.81 -20.49 7.88
N GLY A 450 8.77 -20.50 8.72
CA GLY A 450 7.96 -19.31 9.01
C GLY A 450 7.03 -18.87 7.87
N SER A 451 6.90 -19.67 6.81
CA SER A 451 5.89 -19.45 5.77
C SER A 451 4.51 -19.97 6.21
N GLU A 452 3.48 -19.61 5.45
CA GLU A 452 2.12 -20.14 5.66
C GLU A 452 2.00 -21.59 5.19
N SER A 453 3.00 -22.14 4.50
CA SER A 453 2.94 -23.52 3.98
C SER A 453 2.86 -24.54 5.09
N GLY A 454 1.90 -25.45 5.03
CA GLY A 454 1.64 -26.45 6.09
C GLY A 454 0.90 -25.90 7.31
N SER A 455 0.59 -24.61 7.39
CA SER A 455 -0.25 -24.05 8.47
C SER A 455 -1.70 -24.50 8.40
N LEU A 456 -2.43 -24.36 9.51
CA LEU A 456 -3.88 -24.51 9.53
C LEU A 456 -4.56 -23.51 8.57
N LEU A 457 -4.08 -22.26 8.51
CA LEU A 457 -4.58 -21.24 7.60
C LEU A 457 -4.50 -21.69 6.14
N GLN A 458 -3.34 -22.13 5.64
CA GLN A 458 -3.21 -22.61 4.26
C GLN A 458 -4.17 -23.77 3.98
N PHE A 459 -4.31 -24.71 4.93
CA PHE A 459 -5.20 -25.84 4.79
C PHE A 459 -6.70 -25.44 4.73
N MET A 460 -7.10 -24.39 5.44
CA MET A 460 -8.48 -23.88 5.44
C MET A 460 -8.77 -22.92 4.28
N ASN A 461 -7.75 -22.41 3.58
CA ASN A 461 -7.89 -21.33 2.62
C ASN A 461 -8.16 -21.82 1.18
N HIS A 462 -9.43 -21.76 0.81
CA HIS A 462 -9.97 -21.94 -0.53
C HIS A 462 -10.73 -20.67 -0.99
N THR A 463 -10.37 -19.51 -0.45
CA THR A 463 -10.92 -18.21 -0.88
C THR A 463 -10.45 -17.89 -2.29
N LEU A 464 -11.30 -17.23 -3.06
CA LEU A 464 -11.00 -16.84 -4.45
C LEU A 464 -10.51 -15.39 -4.55
N THR A 465 -10.63 -14.59 -3.49
CA THR A 465 -10.30 -13.17 -3.46
C THR A 465 -9.27 -12.83 -2.37
N ILE A 466 -8.41 -11.85 -2.64
CA ILE A 466 -7.34 -11.43 -1.71
C ILE A 466 -7.91 -10.93 -0.37
N TYR A 467 -9.00 -10.17 -0.41
CA TYR A 467 -9.69 -9.67 0.79
C TYR A 467 -10.49 -10.76 1.53
N GLY A 468 -11.01 -11.77 0.82
CA GLY A 468 -11.52 -12.99 1.44
C GLY A 468 -10.43 -13.74 2.21
N SER A 469 -9.25 -13.91 1.60
CA SER A 469 -8.07 -14.52 2.25
C SER A 469 -7.66 -13.77 3.53
N ARG A 470 -7.58 -12.42 3.48
CA ARG A 470 -7.31 -11.58 4.66
C ARG A 470 -8.36 -11.75 5.77
N LEU A 471 -9.65 -11.79 5.43
CA LEU A 471 -10.71 -11.98 6.42
C LEU A 471 -10.67 -13.40 7.02
N LEU A 472 -10.37 -14.43 6.23
CA LEU A 472 -10.23 -15.79 6.71
C LEU A 472 -9.03 -15.94 7.66
N ARG A 473 -7.90 -15.27 7.38
CA ARG A 473 -6.76 -15.18 8.32
C ARG A 473 -7.20 -14.69 9.69
N HIS A 474 -7.97 -13.60 9.74
CA HIS A 474 -8.52 -13.07 10.99
C HIS A 474 -9.47 -14.09 11.66
N TRP A 475 -10.38 -14.74 10.93
CA TRP A 475 -11.29 -15.75 11.49
C TRP A 475 -10.60 -17.00 12.04
N VAL A 476 -9.43 -17.36 11.51
CA VAL A 476 -8.61 -18.49 11.98
C VAL A 476 -7.79 -18.10 13.21
N ALA A 477 -7.30 -16.86 13.28
CA ALA A 477 -6.62 -16.31 14.46
C ALA A 477 -7.58 -15.93 15.61
N HIS A 478 -8.85 -15.62 15.31
CA HIS A 478 -9.89 -15.21 16.26
C HIS A 478 -11.17 -16.03 16.04
N PRO A 479 -11.21 -17.29 16.51
CA PRO A 479 -12.42 -18.12 16.44
C PRO A 479 -13.55 -17.50 17.28
N LEU A 480 -14.81 -17.70 16.87
CA LEU A 480 -15.96 -17.24 17.65
C LEU A 480 -16.21 -18.15 18.87
N CYS A 481 -16.71 -17.55 19.95
CA CYS A 481 -17.27 -18.24 21.12
C CYS A 481 -18.80 -18.15 21.18
N ASP A 482 -19.44 -17.13 20.57
CA ASP A 482 -20.90 -17.00 20.58
C ASP A 482 -21.57 -18.11 19.75
N ARG A 483 -22.38 -18.94 20.42
CA ARG A 483 -23.05 -20.09 19.81
C ARG A 483 -23.97 -19.69 18.65
N ASN A 484 -24.65 -18.55 18.71
CA ASN A 484 -25.59 -18.12 17.66
C ASN A 484 -24.85 -17.70 16.39
N MET A 485 -23.75 -16.96 16.54
CA MET A 485 -22.87 -16.53 15.45
C MET A 485 -22.13 -17.72 14.82
N ILE A 486 -21.69 -18.69 15.63
CA ILE A 486 -21.16 -19.97 15.15
C ILE A 486 -22.23 -20.73 14.35
N SER A 487 -23.44 -20.90 14.91
CA SER A 487 -24.57 -21.57 14.24
C SER A 487 -24.90 -20.91 12.90
N ALA A 488 -24.97 -19.57 12.85
CA ALA A 488 -25.24 -18.84 11.61
C ALA A 488 -24.16 -19.03 10.54
N ARG A 489 -22.87 -19.14 10.92
CA ARG A 489 -21.80 -19.54 9.99
C ARG A 489 -21.97 -21.00 9.53
N LEU A 490 -22.30 -21.92 10.44
CA LEU A 490 -22.50 -23.34 10.11
C LEU A 490 -23.71 -23.55 9.18
N ASP A 491 -24.80 -22.81 9.36
CA ASP A 491 -25.99 -22.86 8.49
C ASP A 491 -25.65 -22.36 7.08
N ALA A 492 -24.93 -21.25 6.96
CA ALA A 492 -24.44 -20.74 5.69
C ALA A 492 -23.46 -21.70 4.98
N VAL A 493 -22.58 -22.37 5.75
CA VAL A 493 -21.62 -23.36 5.22
C VAL A 493 -22.34 -24.66 4.81
N SER A 494 -23.34 -25.11 5.57
CA SER A 494 -24.22 -26.23 5.18
C SER A 494 -24.92 -25.94 3.85
N GLU A 495 -25.59 -24.80 3.74
CA GLU A 495 -26.37 -24.42 2.56
C GLU A 495 -25.51 -24.37 1.28
N ILE A 496 -24.34 -23.71 1.33
CA ILE A 496 -23.41 -23.66 0.19
C ILE A 496 -22.87 -25.07 -0.14
N ALA A 497 -22.57 -25.90 0.86
CA ALA A 497 -22.04 -27.24 0.64
C ALA A 497 -23.08 -28.21 0.04
N GLU A 498 -24.34 -28.10 0.46
CA GLU A 498 -25.50 -28.80 -0.09
C GLU A 498 -25.76 -28.38 -1.54
N SER A 499 -25.76 -27.07 -1.83
CA SER A 499 -25.98 -26.54 -3.17
C SER A 499 -24.80 -26.81 -4.13
N MET A 500 -23.58 -27.06 -3.62
CA MET A 500 -22.49 -27.65 -4.38
C MET A 500 -22.65 -29.18 -4.62
N GLY A 501 -23.53 -29.86 -3.87
CA GLY A 501 -23.75 -31.31 -3.91
C GLY A 501 -24.80 -31.76 -4.93
N SER A 502 -25.88 -30.97 -5.11
CA SER A 502 -27.08 -31.33 -5.89
C SER A 502 -26.90 -31.64 -7.38
N SER A 503 -25.68 -31.56 -7.92
CA SER A 503 -25.36 -31.95 -9.31
C SER A 503 -25.47 -33.48 -9.58
N ARG A 504 -25.83 -34.32 -8.59
CA ARG A 504 -25.92 -35.79 -8.73
C ARG A 504 -26.99 -36.45 -7.82
N ALA A 505 -28.28 -36.39 -8.19
CA ALA A 505 -29.33 -37.19 -7.52
C ALA A 505 -30.61 -37.43 -8.35
N SER A 506 -30.51 -37.92 -9.60
CA SER A 506 -31.68 -38.42 -10.37
C SER A 506 -31.40 -39.71 -11.14
N GLN A 507 -30.67 -40.63 -10.52
CA GLN A 507 -30.57 -42.03 -10.96
C GLN A 507 -30.64 -42.96 -9.75
N ASN A 508 -31.84 -43.51 -9.50
CA ASN A 508 -32.12 -44.87 -8.98
C ASN A 508 -33.53 -44.98 -8.37
N ILE A 509 -34.55 -44.96 -9.22
CA ILE A 509 -35.71 -45.83 -9.05
C ILE A 509 -35.86 -46.59 -10.36
N GLN A 510 -35.74 -47.91 -10.33
CA GLN A 510 -36.02 -48.75 -11.49
C GLN A 510 -37.53 -48.95 -11.61
N GLY A 511 -38.12 -48.33 -12.63
CA GLY A 511 -39.49 -48.53 -13.10
C GLY A 511 -39.47 -48.53 -14.63
N LEU A 512 -40.21 -49.44 -15.24
CA LEU A 512 -40.11 -49.74 -16.68
C LEU A 512 -40.78 -48.68 -17.58
N ASP A 513 -40.28 -48.65 -18.82
CA ASP A 513 -40.88 -48.11 -20.05
C ASP A 513 -41.05 -46.57 -20.22
N GLY A 514 -40.81 -46.10 -21.45
CA GLY A 514 -41.27 -44.77 -21.92
C GLY A 514 -40.19 -43.72 -22.25
N GLU A 515 -39.71 -43.73 -23.49
CA GLU A 515 -39.26 -42.61 -24.37
C GLU A 515 -38.48 -41.37 -23.83
N ASN A 516 -37.58 -40.89 -24.70
CA ASN A 516 -36.83 -39.62 -24.67
C ASN A 516 -37.26 -38.54 -23.65
N SER A 517 -36.46 -38.38 -22.59
CA SER A 517 -36.40 -37.13 -21.81
C SER A 517 -34.96 -36.66 -21.65
N ASP A 518 -34.64 -35.51 -22.26
CA ASP A 518 -33.31 -34.90 -22.21
C ASP A 518 -33.03 -34.38 -20.79
N THR A 519 -32.26 -35.15 -20.03
CA THR A 519 -32.09 -34.96 -18.58
C THR A 519 -31.11 -33.83 -18.30
N THR A 520 -31.56 -32.60 -18.52
CA THR A 520 -30.79 -31.37 -18.28
C THR A 520 -30.38 -31.26 -16.81
N VAL A 521 -29.08 -31.36 -16.54
CA VAL A 521 -28.50 -31.25 -15.19
C VAL A 521 -28.48 -29.77 -14.78
N VAL A 522 -29.59 -29.30 -14.22
CA VAL A 522 -29.70 -27.96 -13.63
C VAL A 522 -28.82 -27.90 -12.38
N GLN A 523 -27.67 -27.23 -12.46
CA GLN A 523 -26.97 -26.78 -11.26
C GLN A 523 -27.84 -25.74 -10.54
N PRO A 524 -27.96 -25.77 -9.20
CA PRO A 524 -28.71 -24.76 -8.47
C PRO A 524 -28.08 -23.39 -8.69
N GLU A 525 -28.90 -22.45 -9.18
CA GLU A 525 -28.46 -21.17 -9.75
C GLU A 525 -27.62 -20.33 -8.78
N PHE A 526 -27.96 -20.41 -7.48
CA PHE A 526 -27.24 -19.76 -6.38
C PHE A 526 -25.73 -20.08 -6.37
N THR A 527 -25.35 -21.37 -6.35
CA THR A 527 -23.93 -21.78 -6.27
C THR A 527 -23.16 -21.30 -7.49
N TYR A 528 -23.79 -21.40 -8.67
CA TYR A 528 -23.18 -20.98 -9.93
C TYR A 528 -22.96 -19.47 -9.96
N ILE A 529 -23.96 -18.67 -9.56
CA ILE A 529 -23.82 -17.20 -9.44
C ILE A 529 -22.73 -16.84 -8.43
N LEU A 530 -22.76 -17.42 -7.22
CA LEU A 530 -21.78 -17.12 -6.18
C LEU A 530 -20.35 -17.44 -6.63
N SER A 531 -20.13 -18.64 -7.18
CA SER A 531 -18.81 -19.05 -7.68
C SER A 531 -18.36 -18.23 -8.90
N SER A 532 -19.27 -17.88 -9.81
CA SER A 532 -19.02 -16.95 -10.94
C SER A 532 -18.56 -15.57 -10.45
N VAL A 533 -19.29 -14.99 -9.49
CA VAL A 533 -18.96 -13.69 -8.90
C VAL A 533 -17.60 -13.73 -8.21
N LEU A 534 -17.36 -14.72 -7.34
CA LEU A 534 -16.08 -14.84 -6.62
C LEU A 534 -14.91 -15.13 -7.57
N THR A 535 -15.09 -15.95 -8.61
CA THR A 535 -14.07 -16.21 -9.64
C THR A 535 -13.77 -15.00 -10.52
N MET A 536 -14.79 -14.18 -10.82
CA MET A 536 -14.62 -12.90 -11.53
C MET A 536 -13.86 -11.89 -10.67
N LEU A 537 -14.24 -11.77 -9.40
CA LEU A 537 -13.60 -10.89 -8.43
C LEU A 537 -12.15 -11.28 -8.15
N GLY A 538 -11.84 -12.58 -8.05
CA GLY A 538 -10.48 -13.10 -7.94
C GLY A 538 -9.56 -12.83 -9.14
N ARG A 539 -10.11 -12.36 -10.26
CA ARG A 539 -9.38 -11.90 -11.46
C ARG A 539 -9.43 -10.38 -11.64
N SER A 540 -10.13 -9.67 -10.76
CA SER A 540 -10.18 -8.22 -10.70
C SER A 540 -9.10 -7.68 -9.75
N PRO A 541 -8.83 -6.36 -9.73
CA PRO A 541 -7.98 -5.75 -8.69
C PRO A 541 -8.52 -6.04 -7.28
N ASP A 542 -7.66 -5.91 -6.26
CA ASP A 542 -8.09 -5.95 -4.86
C ASP A 542 -9.05 -4.78 -4.59
N ILE A 543 -10.36 -5.01 -4.69
CA ILE A 543 -11.36 -3.96 -4.56
C ILE A 543 -11.41 -3.34 -3.16
N GLN A 544 -10.92 -4.03 -2.11
CA GLN A 544 -10.85 -3.48 -0.76
C GLN A 544 -9.72 -2.45 -0.63
N ARG A 545 -8.53 -2.77 -1.17
CA ARG A 545 -7.46 -1.76 -1.33
C ARG A 545 -7.90 -0.66 -2.30
N GLY A 546 -8.51 -1.04 -3.42
CA GLY A 546 -9.06 -0.15 -4.44
C GLY A 546 -9.94 0.96 -3.90
N ILE A 547 -11.08 0.66 -3.24
CA ILE A 547 -11.98 1.70 -2.71
C ILE A 547 -11.29 2.59 -1.66
N THR A 548 -10.32 2.06 -0.93
CA THR A 548 -9.57 2.78 0.10
C THR A 548 -8.54 3.73 -0.54
N ARG A 549 -7.86 3.32 -1.62
CA ARG A 549 -7.03 4.20 -2.45
C ARG A 549 -7.84 5.28 -3.16
N VAL A 550 -9.09 5.00 -3.55
CA VAL A 550 -10.01 6.02 -4.06
C VAL A 550 -10.34 7.05 -2.96
N PHE A 551 -10.67 6.62 -1.75
CA PHE A 551 -10.92 7.50 -0.60
C PHE A 551 -9.70 8.35 -0.18
N HIS A 552 -8.51 7.76 -0.21
CA HIS A 552 -7.22 8.43 0.01
C HIS A 552 -6.85 9.42 -1.10
N ARG A 553 -7.58 9.40 -2.23
CA ARG A 553 -7.30 10.15 -3.48
C ARG A 553 -6.00 9.73 -4.19
N THR A 554 -5.54 8.50 -3.94
CA THR A 554 -4.30 7.92 -4.50
C THR A 554 -4.55 6.98 -5.69
N ALA A 555 -5.80 6.52 -5.90
CA ALA A 555 -6.14 5.62 -7.00
C ALA A 555 -5.97 6.24 -8.40
N THR A 556 -5.56 5.41 -9.35
CA THR A 556 -5.48 5.81 -10.77
C THR A 556 -6.85 5.76 -11.46
N PRO A 557 -7.08 6.50 -12.58
CA PRO A 557 -8.35 6.45 -13.30
C PRO A 557 -8.76 5.06 -13.81
N SER A 558 -7.81 4.27 -14.30
CA SER A 558 -8.07 2.90 -14.77
C SER A 558 -8.33 1.94 -13.62
N GLU A 559 -7.65 2.11 -12.48
CA GLU A 559 -7.94 1.37 -11.24
C GLU A 559 -9.35 1.70 -10.71
N PHE A 560 -9.71 2.98 -10.62
CA PHE A 560 -11.05 3.41 -10.22
C PHE A 560 -12.14 2.72 -11.05
N ILE A 561 -12.02 2.80 -12.38
CA ILE A 561 -13.00 2.18 -13.27
C ILE A 561 -13.02 0.65 -13.08
N ALA A 562 -11.88 -0.01 -12.99
CA ALA A 562 -11.82 -1.46 -12.78
C ALA A 562 -12.48 -1.90 -11.45
N VAL A 563 -12.20 -1.20 -10.35
CA VAL A 563 -12.73 -1.50 -9.01
C VAL A 563 -14.24 -1.26 -8.94
N ILE A 564 -14.72 -0.11 -9.38
CA ILE A 564 -16.14 0.24 -9.33
C ILE A 564 -16.95 -0.62 -10.33
N GLN A 565 -16.38 -0.97 -11.48
CA GLN A 565 -16.98 -1.91 -12.43
C GLN A 565 -17.06 -3.34 -11.87
N ALA A 566 -16.04 -3.80 -11.15
CA ALA A 566 -16.05 -5.13 -10.52
C ALA A 566 -17.14 -5.24 -9.44
N ILE A 567 -17.26 -4.24 -8.56
CA ILE A 567 -18.34 -4.14 -7.57
C ILE A 567 -19.73 -4.10 -8.24
N LEU A 568 -19.89 -3.28 -9.28
CA LEU A 568 -21.14 -3.20 -10.06
C LEU A 568 -21.51 -4.53 -10.72
N CYS A 569 -20.54 -5.24 -11.29
CA CYS A 569 -20.75 -6.56 -11.91
C CYS A 569 -21.02 -7.67 -10.89
N ALA A 570 -20.49 -7.57 -9.67
CA ALA A 570 -20.80 -8.49 -8.58
C ALA A 570 -22.23 -8.26 -8.07
N GLY A 571 -22.57 -7.01 -7.70
CA GLY A 571 -23.89 -6.66 -7.19
C GLY A 571 -25.02 -7.01 -8.18
N LYS A 572 -24.86 -6.69 -9.47
CA LYS A 572 -25.84 -7.05 -10.52
C LYS A 572 -25.97 -8.55 -10.81
N GLN A 573 -24.97 -9.36 -10.49
CA GLN A 573 -25.09 -10.82 -10.56
C GLN A 573 -25.77 -11.38 -9.32
N LEU A 574 -25.38 -10.91 -8.13
CA LEU A 574 -26.00 -11.31 -6.86
C LEU A 574 -27.48 -10.91 -6.78
N GLN A 575 -27.88 -9.79 -7.40
CA GLN A 575 -29.28 -9.35 -7.49
C GLN A 575 -30.20 -10.32 -8.28
N LYS A 576 -29.63 -11.29 -9.03
CA LYS A 576 -30.42 -12.35 -9.70
C LYS A 576 -30.84 -13.46 -8.74
N ILE A 577 -30.14 -13.63 -7.61
CA ILE A 577 -30.47 -14.64 -6.61
C ILE A 577 -31.82 -14.28 -5.99
N HIS A 578 -32.80 -15.16 -6.10
CA HIS A 578 -34.13 -14.88 -5.59
C HIS A 578 -34.15 -14.99 -4.06
N LEU A 579 -34.68 -13.95 -3.40
CA LEU A 579 -34.79 -13.85 -1.96
C LEU A 579 -36.27 -13.66 -1.62
N GLU A 580 -36.99 -14.77 -1.43
CA GLU A 580 -38.37 -14.73 -0.97
C GLU A 580 -38.43 -14.13 0.44
N GLU A 581 -39.22 -13.07 0.60
CA GLU A 581 -39.90 -12.76 1.86
C GLU A 581 -41.22 -13.54 1.88
N GLU A 582 -41.81 -13.70 3.07
CA GLU A 582 -42.81 -14.75 3.32
C GLU A 582 -44.18 -14.47 2.65
N ASP A 583 -44.43 -15.00 1.44
CA ASP A 583 -45.71 -15.69 1.16
C ASP A 583 -45.77 -16.52 -0.17
N THR A 584 -46.75 -17.43 -0.24
CA THR A 584 -47.28 -18.16 -1.42
C THR A 584 -46.49 -19.28 -2.14
N VAL A 585 -47.06 -20.49 -2.07
CA VAL A 585 -47.07 -21.58 -3.12
C VAL A 585 -45.76 -22.36 -3.42
N LYS A 586 -45.27 -23.07 -2.40
CA LYS A 586 -44.91 -24.53 -2.36
C LYS A 586 -44.03 -25.24 -3.42
N ASN A 587 -43.76 -24.72 -4.63
CA ASN A 587 -43.15 -25.51 -5.73
C ASN A 587 -41.80 -25.03 -6.29
N MET A 588 -41.16 -23.97 -5.75
CA MET A 588 -39.86 -23.46 -6.23
C MET A 588 -38.69 -23.61 -5.23
N ARG A 589 -38.55 -24.80 -4.62
CA ARG A 589 -37.54 -25.09 -3.57
C ARG A 589 -36.06 -25.12 -4.03
N ALA A 590 -35.74 -24.76 -5.27
CA ALA A 590 -34.38 -24.85 -5.82
C ALA A 590 -33.63 -23.50 -5.89
N ASN A 591 -34.33 -22.36 -5.73
CA ASN A 591 -33.81 -21.04 -6.08
C ASN A 591 -33.66 -20.08 -4.88
N THR A 592 -34.29 -20.36 -3.74
CA THR A 592 -34.37 -19.44 -2.60
C THR A 592 -33.28 -19.72 -1.56
N VAL A 593 -32.46 -18.72 -1.26
CA VAL A 593 -31.48 -18.77 -0.15
C VAL A 593 -32.22 -18.78 1.20
N TYR A 594 -31.85 -19.67 2.13
CA TYR A 594 -32.55 -19.84 3.40
C TYR A 594 -31.79 -19.32 4.63
N SER A 595 -30.45 -19.37 4.66
CA SER A 595 -29.65 -18.87 5.78
C SER A 595 -29.81 -17.35 5.94
N LYS A 596 -30.20 -16.92 7.15
CA LYS A 596 -30.34 -15.50 7.52
C LYS A 596 -29.04 -14.72 7.30
N LEU A 597 -27.88 -15.37 7.50
CA LEU A 597 -26.57 -14.78 7.25
C LEU A 597 -26.35 -14.56 5.75
N LEU A 598 -26.61 -15.57 4.91
CA LEU A 598 -26.45 -15.44 3.46
C LEU A 598 -27.44 -14.42 2.86
N LYS A 599 -28.72 -14.43 3.26
CA LYS A 599 -29.69 -13.39 2.86
C LYS A 599 -29.15 -11.97 3.14
N LYS A 600 -28.69 -11.71 4.39
CA LYS A 600 -28.13 -10.41 4.79
C LYS A 600 -26.91 -10.00 3.95
N LEU A 601 -25.97 -10.93 3.74
CA LEU A 601 -24.74 -10.65 2.99
C LEU A 601 -25.01 -10.38 1.51
N ILE A 602 -25.88 -11.16 0.89
CA ILE A 602 -26.29 -10.99 -0.52
C ILE A 602 -26.98 -9.63 -0.70
N LEU A 603 -27.94 -9.28 0.16
CA LEU A 603 -28.61 -7.96 0.15
C LEU A 603 -27.64 -6.79 0.34
N THR A 604 -26.62 -6.95 1.18
CA THR A 604 -25.59 -5.91 1.41
C THR A 604 -24.72 -5.74 0.15
N ALA A 605 -24.25 -6.83 -0.44
CA ALA A 605 -23.42 -6.83 -1.64
C ALA A 605 -24.17 -6.45 -2.93
N SER A 606 -25.49 -6.65 -2.99
CA SER A 606 -26.36 -6.27 -4.12
C SER A 606 -27.17 -4.99 -3.86
N SER A 607 -26.79 -4.18 -2.86
CA SER A 607 -27.48 -2.94 -2.49
C SER A 607 -27.72 -2.01 -3.68
N SER A 608 -28.99 -1.60 -3.84
CA SER A 608 -29.41 -0.68 -4.91
C SER A 608 -28.73 0.69 -4.83
N ILE A 609 -28.35 1.12 -3.61
CA ILE A 609 -27.60 2.37 -3.37
C ILE A 609 -26.18 2.25 -3.95
N VAL A 610 -25.49 1.13 -3.71
CA VAL A 610 -24.15 0.86 -4.24
C VAL A 610 -24.19 0.72 -5.76
N ILE A 611 -25.15 -0.07 -6.29
CA ILE A 611 -25.33 -0.27 -7.73
C ILE A 611 -25.64 1.06 -8.45
N GLY A 612 -26.54 1.88 -7.91
CA GLY A 612 -26.89 3.18 -8.46
C GLY A 612 -25.73 4.18 -8.41
N SER A 613 -25.02 4.23 -7.28
CA SER A 613 -23.85 5.10 -7.11
C SER A 613 -22.70 4.70 -8.03
N ALA A 614 -22.43 3.40 -8.20
CA ALA A 614 -21.43 2.91 -9.14
C ALA A 614 -21.76 3.28 -10.60
N VAL A 615 -23.02 3.16 -11.02
CA VAL A 615 -23.47 3.59 -12.37
C VAL A 615 -23.32 5.11 -12.55
N LYS A 616 -23.71 5.90 -11.54
CA LYS A 616 -23.52 7.37 -11.54
C LYS A 616 -22.04 7.73 -11.72
N LEU A 617 -21.17 7.17 -10.89
CA LEU A 617 -19.72 7.44 -10.89
C LEU A 617 -19.04 7.01 -12.19
N LEU A 618 -19.39 5.84 -12.74
CA LEU A 618 -18.81 5.37 -14.01
C LEU A 618 -19.26 6.22 -15.20
N SER A 619 -20.50 6.73 -15.21
CA SER A 619 -21.00 7.55 -16.32
C SER A 619 -20.41 8.96 -16.43
N THR A 620 -19.68 9.45 -15.42
CA THR A 620 -18.92 10.72 -15.49
C THR A 620 -17.53 10.57 -16.11
N LEU A 621 -17.07 9.34 -16.36
CA LEU A 621 -15.71 9.06 -16.83
C LEU A 621 -15.68 8.40 -18.22
N ASN A 622 -14.70 8.79 -19.02
CA ASN A 622 -14.35 8.14 -20.27
C ASN A 622 -13.35 7.00 -20.00
N LYS A 623 -13.75 5.76 -20.32
CA LYS A 623 -12.94 4.57 -20.07
C LYS A 623 -11.70 4.51 -20.97
N GLU A 624 -11.87 4.79 -22.25
CA GLU A 624 -10.82 4.71 -23.26
C GLU A 624 -9.69 5.70 -22.96
N ALA A 625 -10.03 6.87 -22.41
CA ALA A 625 -9.08 7.87 -21.91
C ALA A 625 -8.38 7.40 -20.62
N ALA A 626 -9.11 6.77 -19.68
CA ALA A 626 -8.52 6.20 -18.46
C ALA A 626 -7.48 5.11 -18.76
N ASP A 627 -7.81 4.17 -19.66
CA ASP A 627 -6.93 3.08 -20.10
C ASP A 627 -5.67 3.64 -20.82
N GLN A 628 -5.80 4.76 -21.54
CA GLN A 628 -4.69 5.47 -22.20
C GLN A 628 -3.92 6.44 -21.27
N ARG A 629 -4.35 6.60 -20.02
CA ARG A 629 -3.88 7.63 -19.06
C ARG A 629 -4.03 9.07 -19.56
N ASP A 630 -4.96 9.34 -20.47
CA ASP A 630 -5.26 10.68 -20.97
C ASP A 630 -6.21 11.44 -20.04
N LEU A 631 -5.62 12.14 -19.08
CA LEU A 631 -6.36 12.96 -18.12
C LEU A 631 -7.16 14.11 -18.76
N LYS A 632 -6.82 14.55 -19.99
CA LYS A 632 -7.49 15.70 -20.65
C LYS A 632 -8.89 15.36 -21.17
N ASN A 633 -9.10 14.08 -21.49
CA ASN A 633 -10.35 13.55 -22.02
C ASN A 633 -11.06 12.59 -21.04
N LEU A 634 -10.53 12.42 -19.81
CA LEU A 634 -11.06 11.51 -18.80
C LEU A 634 -12.46 11.88 -18.30
N ILE A 635 -12.75 13.17 -18.09
CA ILE A 635 -13.97 13.62 -17.42
C ILE A 635 -14.99 14.12 -18.45
N SER A 636 -16.21 13.58 -18.40
CA SER A 636 -17.32 13.95 -19.27
C SER A 636 -17.88 15.34 -18.94
N THR A 637 -17.40 16.38 -19.63
CA THR A 637 -17.81 17.78 -19.41
C THR A 637 -19.26 18.10 -19.81
N SER A 638 -19.98 17.15 -20.42
CA SER A 638 -21.39 17.28 -20.83
C SER A 638 -22.33 17.70 -19.70
N ASN A 639 -22.01 17.33 -18.46
CA ASN A 639 -22.90 17.47 -17.32
C ASN A 639 -22.68 18.79 -16.53
N GLY A 640 -21.76 19.66 -16.98
CA GLY A 640 -21.50 20.97 -16.37
C GLY A 640 -20.77 20.96 -15.02
N GLN A 641 -20.51 19.79 -14.42
CA GLN A 641 -19.92 19.63 -13.08
C GLN A 641 -18.48 20.18 -12.97
N PHE A 642 -17.76 20.34 -14.09
CA PHE A 642 -16.36 20.78 -14.15
C PHE A 642 -16.19 21.98 -15.12
N PRO A 643 -16.63 23.18 -14.72
CA PRO A 643 -16.63 24.37 -15.57
C PRO A 643 -15.22 24.93 -15.85
N GLU A 644 -14.25 24.70 -14.98
CA GLU A 644 -12.83 25.04 -15.16
C GLU A 644 -12.13 24.16 -16.20
N VAL A 645 -12.34 22.84 -16.19
CA VAL A 645 -11.90 21.95 -17.30
C VAL A 645 -12.54 22.40 -18.62
N SER A 646 -13.85 22.65 -18.61
CA SER A 646 -14.60 23.12 -19.78
C SER A 646 -14.12 24.47 -20.32
N ARG A 647 -13.54 25.33 -19.46
CA ARG A 647 -12.93 26.61 -19.83
C ARG A 647 -11.53 26.41 -20.42
N ALA A 648 -10.70 25.59 -19.78
CA ALA A 648 -9.35 25.30 -20.24
C ALA A 648 -9.33 24.54 -21.58
N GLN A 649 -10.31 23.65 -21.82
CA GLN A 649 -10.51 23.00 -23.14
C GLN A 649 -10.78 24.04 -24.24
N LYS A 650 -11.58 25.09 -23.95
CA LYS A 650 -11.82 26.21 -24.88
C LYS A 650 -10.58 27.08 -25.07
N GLU A 651 -9.80 27.37 -24.03
CA GLU A 651 -8.50 28.07 -24.16
C GLU A 651 -7.54 27.32 -25.09
N VAL A 652 -7.45 25.99 -24.96
CA VAL A 652 -6.64 25.14 -25.86
C VAL A 652 -7.17 25.17 -27.31
N HIS A 653 -8.49 25.07 -27.50
CA HIS A 653 -9.11 25.13 -28.83
C HIS A 653 -8.81 26.46 -29.54
N MET A 654 -9.06 27.60 -28.87
CA MET A 654 -8.78 28.92 -29.44
C MET A 654 -7.29 29.15 -29.73
N ALA A 655 -6.39 28.59 -28.92
CA ALA A 655 -4.95 28.64 -29.17
C ALA A 655 -4.55 27.80 -30.39
N GLN A 656 -5.17 26.64 -30.59
CA GLN A 656 -4.95 25.77 -31.76
C GLN A 656 -5.50 26.42 -33.04
N GLU A 657 -6.74 26.90 -33.05
CA GLU A 657 -7.33 27.62 -34.20
C GLU A 657 -6.49 28.82 -34.62
N LYS A 658 -5.99 29.59 -33.64
CA LYS A 658 -5.07 30.71 -33.86
C LYS A 658 -3.77 30.26 -34.52
N LEU A 659 -3.13 29.19 -34.02
CA LEU A 659 -1.91 28.61 -34.59
C LEU A 659 -2.14 28.13 -36.03
N ASP A 660 -3.22 27.39 -36.28
CA ASP A 660 -3.54 26.85 -37.61
C ASP A 660 -3.82 27.97 -38.62
N SER A 661 -4.55 29.03 -38.22
CA SER A 661 -4.86 30.17 -39.09
C SER A 661 -3.62 30.90 -39.65
N LEU A 662 -2.45 30.78 -39.00
CA LEU A 662 -1.20 31.35 -39.49
C LEU A 662 -0.76 30.75 -40.82
N ILE A 663 -1.14 29.50 -41.15
CA ILE A 663 -0.74 28.88 -42.43
C ILE A 663 -1.29 29.67 -43.62
N ASP A 664 -2.49 30.25 -43.52
CA ASP A 664 -3.11 31.05 -44.57
C ASP A 664 -2.48 32.45 -44.70
N VAL A 665 -1.84 32.96 -43.65
CA VAL A 665 -0.99 34.16 -43.73
C VAL A 665 0.26 33.83 -44.55
N TYR A 666 0.96 32.73 -44.25
CA TYR A 666 2.18 32.35 -44.97
C TYR A 666 1.93 31.85 -46.39
N ARG A 667 0.80 31.18 -46.67
CA ARG A 667 0.33 30.84 -48.03
C ARG A 667 0.19 32.09 -48.91
N LYS A 668 -0.31 33.19 -48.34
CA LYS A 668 -0.42 34.50 -49.01
C LYS A 668 0.96 35.17 -49.14
N GLN A 669 1.73 35.23 -48.06
CA GLN A 669 3.04 35.90 -48.01
C GLN A 669 4.09 35.27 -48.94
N LEU A 670 4.06 33.95 -49.11
CA LEU A 670 5.00 33.20 -49.97
C LEU A 670 4.40 32.85 -51.35
N GLY A 671 3.13 33.14 -51.61
CA GLY A 671 2.40 32.74 -52.83
C GLY A 671 2.14 31.23 -52.97
N MET A 672 2.54 30.42 -51.98
CA MET A 672 2.51 28.96 -52.03
C MET A 672 1.15 28.40 -51.57
N ARG A 673 0.18 28.29 -52.49
CA ARG A 673 -1.19 27.81 -52.18
C ARG A 673 -1.29 26.41 -51.55
N LYS A 674 -0.28 25.55 -51.74
CA LYS A 674 -0.19 24.19 -51.17
C LYS A 674 0.76 24.10 -49.96
N LEU A 675 1.04 25.21 -49.28
CA LEU A 675 1.87 25.19 -48.08
C LEU A 675 1.08 24.59 -46.90
N GLU A 676 1.71 23.70 -46.15
CA GLU A 676 1.16 23.03 -44.97
C GLU A 676 2.23 22.95 -43.88
N PHE A 677 1.79 22.79 -42.63
CA PHE A 677 2.67 22.65 -41.48
C PHE A 677 3.26 21.24 -41.39
N MET A 678 4.58 21.13 -41.36
CA MET A 678 5.30 19.86 -41.30
C MET A 678 5.66 19.46 -39.86
N ASN A 679 5.62 18.16 -39.56
CA ASN A 679 6.18 17.57 -38.35
C ASN A 679 7.39 16.70 -38.72
N VAL A 680 8.57 16.99 -38.15
CA VAL A 680 9.80 16.25 -38.44
C VAL A 680 10.57 16.00 -37.15
N SER A 681 10.85 14.72 -36.87
CA SER A 681 11.61 14.27 -35.68
C SER A 681 11.06 14.80 -34.34
N GLY A 682 9.72 14.94 -34.24
CA GLY A 682 9.04 15.44 -33.05
C GLY A 682 8.93 16.97 -32.97
N THR A 683 9.53 17.72 -33.90
CA THR A 683 9.33 19.17 -34.00
C THR A 683 8.17 19.45 -34.96
N THR A 684 7.10 20.07 -34.44
CA THR A 684 5.84 20.32 -35.14
C THR A 684 5.81 21.72 -35.79
N HIS A 685 4.80 21.98 -36.64
CA HIS A 685 4.51 23.29 -37.23
C HIS A 685 5.70 23.95 -37.97
N LEU A 686 6.56 23.14 -38.59
CA LEU A 686 7.68 23.59 -39.39
C LEU A 686 7.20 24.05 -40.78
N ILE A 687 7.75 25.16 -41.28
CA ILE A 687 7.59 25.58 -42.67
C ILE A 687 8.82 25.10 -43.46
N GLU A 688 8.63 24.13 -44.37
CA GLU A 688 9.69 23.60 -45.24
C GLU A 688 9.68 24.30 -46.61
N LEU A 689 10.83 24.87 -46.99
CA LEU A 689 10.98 25.64 -48.24
C LEU A 689 12.22 25.18 -49.03
N PRO A 690 12.21 25.31 -50.38
CA PRO A 690 13.41 25.17 -51.21
C PRO A 690 14.53 26.15 -50.80
N LEU A 691 15.78 25.80 -51.15
CA LEU A 691 16.98 26.59 -50.84
C LEU A 691 16.93 28.04 -51.37
N ASP A 692 16.25 28.25 -52.50
CA ASP A 692 16.27 29.51 -53.26
C ASP A 692 15.19 30.51 -52.81
N VAL A 693 14.31 30.12 -51.88
CA VAL A 693 13.22 30.97 -51.39
C VAL A 693 13.72 31.91 -50.28
N LYS A 694 13.63 33.22 -50.52
CA LYS A 694 13.93 34.24 -49.52
C LYS A 694 12.86 34.26 -48.42
N VAL A 695 13.30 34.20 -47.17
CA VAL A 695 12.44 34.30 -45.97
C VAL A 695 12.70 35.59 -45.20
N PRO A 696 11.75 36.07 -44.36
CA PRO A 696 11.97 37.17 -43.43
C PRO A 696 13.11 36.91 -42.43
N LEU A 697 13.79 37.98 -42.00
CA LEU A 697 14.94 37.90 -41.08
C LEU A 697 14.59 37.42 -39.66
N ASN A 698 13.31 37.49 -39.25
CA ASN A 698 12.82 37.02 -37.95
C ASN A 698 12.48 35.52 -37.92
N TRP A 699 12.77 34.76 -38.99
CA TRP A 699 12.50 33.32 -39.06
C TRP A 699 13.68 32.49 -38.54
N VAL A 700 13.43 31.65 -37.53
CA VAL A 700 14.45 30.78 -36.93
C VAL A 700 14.62 29.54 -37.80
N LYS A 701 15.85 29.31 -38.30
CA LYS A 701 16.20 28.07 -39.02
C LYS A 701 16.33 26.92 -38.02
N VAL A 702 15.47 25.91 -38.15
CA VAL A 702 15.45 24.74 -37.26
C VAL A 702 16.37 23.63 -37.78
N ASN A 703 16.23 23.25 -39.05
CA ASN A 703 17.11 22.28 -39.70
C ASN A 703 17.14 22.46 -41.23
N SER A 704 17.98 21.69 -41.94
CA SER A 704 18.01 21.69 -43.40
C SER A 704 18.47 20.36 -43.98
N THR A 705 17.92 20.01 -45.14
CA THR A 705 18.32 18.87 -45.97
C THR A 705 19.24 19.33 -47.12
N LYS A 706 19.57 18.43 -48.06
CA LYS A 706 20.27 18.80 -49.31
C LYS A 706 19.39 19.56 -50.33
N LYS A 707 18.07 19.67 -50.10
CA LYS A 707 17.10 20.29 -51.04
C LYS A 707 16.25 21.40 -50.43
N THR A 708 16.11 21.41 -49.11
CA THR A 708 15.11 22.23 -48.39
C THR A 708 15.65 22.70 -47.04
N ILE A 709 15.13 23.84 -46.57
CA ILE A 709 15.37 24.38 -45.22
C ILE A 709 14.04 24.42 -44.47
N ARG A 710 14.07 24.12 -43.17
CA ARG A 710 12.89 24.20 -42.29
C ARG A 710 13.03 25.34 -41.31
N TYR A 711 11.99 26.17 -41.24
CA TYR A 711 11.94 27.36 -40.42
C TYR A 711 10.77 27.32 -39.44
N HIS A 712 10.94 28.03 -38.32
CA HIS A 712 9.87 28.50 -37.46
C HIS A 712 9.82 30.04 -37.51
N PRO A 713 8.74 30.63 -38.03
CA PRO A 713 8.45 32.05 -37.86
C PRO A 713 8.28 32.41 -36.37
N LEU A 714 8.60 33.66 -36.00
CA LEU A 714 8.46 34.13 -34.61
C LEU A 714 7.00 34.11 -34.13
N GLU A 715 6.05 34.34 -35.04
CA GLU A 715 4.62 34.33 -34.71
C GLU A 715 4.12 32.89 -34.45
N VAL A 716 4.65 31.91 -35.19
CA VAL A 716 4.41 30.47 -34.96
C VAL A 716 5.02 30.02 -33.62
N LEU A 717 6.25 30.44 -33.31
CA LEU A 717 6.87 30.15 -31.99
C LEU A 717 6.02 30.71 -30.84
N THR A 718 5.52 31.94 -30.99
CA THR A 718 4.67 32.59 -29.98
C THR A 718 3.31 31.87 -29.84
N ALA A 719 2.71 31.42 -30.93
CA ALA A 719 1.46 30.66 -30.90
C ALA A 719 1.65 29.24 -30.34
N LEU A 720 2.76 28.57 -30.64
CA LEU A 720 3.15 27.29 -30.04
C LEU A 720 3.34 27.40 -28.52
N ASP A 721 4.03 28.43 -28.05
CA ASP A 721 4.27 28.65 -26.62
C ASP A 721 2.96 28.96 -25.86
N GLN A 722 2.05 29.74 -26.46
CA GLN A 722 0.70 29.97 -25.94
C GLN A 722 -0.14 28.68 -25.91
N LEU A 723 -0.05 27.84 -26.94
CA LEU A 723 -0.72 26.53 -26.98
C LEU A 723 -0.17 25.54 -25.95
N LEU A 724 1.15 25.55 -25.72
CA LEU A 724 1.80 24.75 -24.67
C LEU A 724 1.34 25.21 -23.27
N LEU A 725 1.35 26.52 -23.00
CA LEU A 725 0.83 27.08 -21.74
C LEU A 725 -0.65 26.71 -21.52
N ALA A 726 -1.49 26.79 -22.55
CA ALA A 726 -2.89 26.39 -22.46
C ALA A 726 -3.06 24.88 -22.18
N ASN A 727 -2.23 24.04 -22.80
CA ASN A 727 -2.22 22.59 -22.57
C ASN A 727 -1.77 22.21 -21.15
N GLU A 728 -0.80 22.94 -20.60
CA GLU A 728 -0.33 22.78 -19.22
C GLU A 728 -1.41 23.23 -18.21
N LYS A 729 -2.04 24.39 -18.43
CA LYS A 729 -3.20 24.86 -17.65
C LYS A 729 -4.35 23.84 -17.67
N LEU A 730 -4.70 23.29 -18.84
CA LEU A 730 -5.71 22.23 -18.96
C LEU A 730 -5.29 21.00 -18.15
N THR A 731 -4.03 20.59 -18.20
CA THR A 731 -3.53 19.45 -17.43
C THR A 731 -3.61 19.71 -15.91
N VAL A 732 -3.38 20.94 -15.45
CA VAL A 732 -3.59 21.34 -14.04
C VAL A 732 -5.08 21.30 -13.67
N ALA A 733 -5.97 21.87 -14.51
CA ALA A 733 -7.42 21.85 -14.28
C ALA A 733 -7.98 20.42 -14.20
N CYS A 734 -7.57 19.53 -15.11
CA CYS A 734 -7.98 18.13 -15.09
C CYS A 734 -7.45 17.35 -13.88
N ARG A 735 -6.27 17.70 -13.33
CA ARG A 735 -5.77 17.14 -12.05
C ARG A 735 -6.62 17.59 -10.87
N ALA A 736 -6.97 18.88 -10.80
CA ALA A 736 -7.83 19.41 -9.75
C ALA A 736 -9.25 18.81 -9.80
N ALA A 737 -9.81 18.68 -11.00
CA ALA A 737 -11.10 18.01 -11.21
C ALA A 737 -11.07 16.51 -10.82
N TRP A 738 -9.96 15.81 -11.11
CA TRP A 738 -9.78 14.41 -10.68
C TRP A 738 -9.66 14.27 -9.15
N ASP A 739 -8.89 15.13 -8.47
CA ASP A 739 -8.87 15.15 -7.00
C ASP A 739 -10.26 15.44 -6.43
N SER A 740 -10.99 16.40 -7.02
CA SER A 740 -12.36 16.74 -6.59
C SER A 740 -13.35 15.59 -6.78
N PHE A 741 -13.23 14.84 -7.88
CA PHE A 741 -14.02 13.64 -8.12
C PHE A 741 -13.71 12.52 -7.10
N LEU A 742 -12.42 12.27 -6.80
CA LEU A 742 -12.03 11.32 -5.76
C LEU A 742 -12.45 11.80 -4.35
N ARG A 743 -12.44 13.11 -4.08
CA ARG A 743 -12.94 13.71 -2.84
C ARG A 743 -14.46 13.53 -2.69
N GLU A 744 -15.22 13.66 -3.79
CA GLU A 744 -16.66 13.33 -3.82
C GLU A 744 -16.94 11.83 -3.56
N PHE A 745 -16.02 10.91 -3.87
CA PHE A 745 -16.24 9.48 -3.59
C PHE A 745 -16.38 9.17 -2.09
N GLY A 746 -15.75 9.96 -1.21
CA GLY A 746 -15.79 9.75 0.24
C GLY A 746 -17.20 9.61 0.81
N LYS A 747 -18.19 10.28 0.19
CA LYS A 747 -19.61 10.25 0.58
C LYS A 747 -20.28 8.89 0.41
N TYR A 748 -19.74 8.04 -0.46
CA TYR A 748 -20.24 6.68 -0.73
C TYR A 748 -19.35 5.60 -0.11
N TYR A 749 -18.20 5.96 0.49
CA TYR A 749 -17.17 4.99 0.91
C TYR A 749 -17.72 3.90 1.83
N ALA A 750 -18.53 4.27 2.84
CA ALA A 750 -19.11 3.32 3.79
C ALA A 750 -20.02 2.28 3.13
N ASP A 751 -20.86 2.67 2.17
CA ASP A 751 -21.75 1.75 1.44
C ASP A 751 -20.94 0.76 0.59
N PHE A 752 -19.89 1.25 -0.08
CA PHE A 752 -18.97 0.41 -0.85
C PHE A 752 -18.14 -0.51 0.06
N GLN A 753 -17.67 -0.02 1.21
CA GLN A 753 -16.92 -0.81 2.20
C GLN A 753 -17.78 -1.94 2.77
N ALA A 754 -19.05 -1.67 3.11
CA ALA A 754 -19.99 -2.69 3.57
C ALA A 754 -20.26 -3.76 2.50
N ALA A 755 -20.43 -3.37 1.23
CA ALA A 755 -20.57 -4.31 0.12
C ALA A 755 -19.31 -5.19 -0.08
N VAL A 756 -18.11 -4.61 0.03
CA VAL A 756 -16.85 -5.37 -0.06
C VAL A 756 -16.64 -6.30 1.13
N GLN A 757 -16.96 -5.88 2.37
CA GLN A 757 -16.95 -6.74 3.55
C GLN A 757 -17.93 -7.90 3.42
N ALA A 758 -19.11 -7.67 2.83
CA ALA A 758 -20.08 -8.72 2.56
C ALA A 758 -19.57 -9.73 1.52
N LEU A 759 -18.93 -9.26 0.43
CA LEU A 759 -18.26 -10.13 -0.55
C LEU A 759 -17.11 -10.94 0.06
N ALA A 760 -16.28 -10.32 0.91
CA ALA A 760 -15.21 -11.01 1.65
C ALA A 760 -15.77 -12.13 2.54
N THR A 761 -16.88 -11.85 3.24
CA THR A 761 -17.55 -12.81 4.12
C THR A 761 -18.16 -13.97 3.34
N LEU A 762 -18.78 -13.70 2.18
CA LEU A 762 -19.29 -14.73 1.27
C LEU A 762 -18.17 -15.64 0.74
N ASP A 763 -16.99 -15.10 0.44
CA ASP A 763 -15.82 -15.87 0.02
C ASP A 763 -15.26 -16.76 1.15
N CYS A 764 -15.23 -16.25 2.39
CA CYS A 764 -14.86 -17.05 3.56
C CYS A 764 -15.83 -18.22 3.79
N LEU A 765 -17.14 -17.98 3.67
CA LEU A 765 -18.16 -19.01 3.81
C LEU A 765 -18.10 -20.04 2.65
N HIS A 766 -17.85 -19.59 1.42
CA HIS A 766 -17.61 -20.45 0.27
C HIS A 766 -16.36 -21.32 0.44
N SER A 767 -15.26 -20.75 0.95
CA SER A 767 -14.02 -21.46 1.31
C SER A 767 -14.27 -22.58 2.33
N LEU A 768 -14.99 -22.28 3.41
CA LEU A 768 -15.35 -23.26 4.43
C LEU A 768 -16.34 -24.33 3.93
N ALA A 769 -17.19 -24.00 2.96
CA ALA A 769 -18.09 -24.95 2.29
C ALA A 769 -17.38 -25.87 1.28
N ILE A 770 -16.27 -25.44 0.68
CA ILE A 770 -15.36 -26.34 -0.05
C ILE A 770 -14.72 -27.31 0.96
N LEU A 771 -14.19 -26.79 2.08
CA LEU A 771 -13.50 -27.58 3.10
C LEU A 771 -14.42 -28.64 3.75
N SER A 772 -15.67 -28.28 4.07
CA SER A 772 -16.64 -29.16 4.75
C SER A 772 -17.09 -30.36 3.91
N ARG A 773 -16.91 -30.30 2.58
CA ARG A 773 -17.23 -31.41 1.65
C ARG A 773 -16.15 -32.50 1.61
N ASN A 774 -15.03 -32.33 2.33
CA ASN A 774 -14.02 -33.37 2.46
C ASN A 774 -14.54 -34.60 3.21
N LYS A 775 -14.06 -35.79 2.83
CA LYS A 775 -14.53 -37.06 3.40
C LYS A 775 -14.38 -37.09 4.92
N ASN A 776 -15.46 -37.47 5.61
CA ASN A 776 -15.58 -37.60 7.06
C ASN A 776 -15.33 -36.28 7.80
N TYR A 777 -15.72 -35.14 7.22
CA TYR A 777 -16.03 -33.92 7.97
C TYR A 777 -17.47 -34.01 8.49
N VAL A 778 -17.73 -33.40 9.65
CA VAL A 778 -19.03 -33.40 10.32
C VAL A 778 -19.32 -32.00 10.86
N ARG A 779 -20.59 -31.61 10.91
CA ARG A 779 -21.01 -30.36 11.56
C ARG A 779 -20.86 -30.53 13.08
N PRO A 780 -20.09 -29.65 13.77
CA PRO A 780 -19.93 -29.74 15.22
C PRO A 780 -21.25 -29.42 15.94
N VAL A 781 -21.45 -30.08 17.09
CA VAL A 781 -22.56 -29.83 18.02
C VAL A 781 -22.01 -29.09 19.23
N PHE A 782 -22.69 -28.01 19.61
CA PHE A 782 -22.34 -27.21 20.79
C PHE A 782 -23.34 -27.46 21.90
N VAL A 783 -22.82 -27.62 23.11
CA VAL A 783 -23.60 -27.71 24.35
C VAL A 783 -24.36 -26.40 24.64
N TYR A 784 -25.35 -26.44 25.52
CA TYR A 784 -26.00 -25.25 26.09
C TYR A 784 -25.17 -24.66 27.24
N GLU A 785 -25.48 -23.42 27.65
CA GLU A 785 -24.71 -22.70 28.69
C GLU A 785 -24.92 -23.28 30.11
N ASP A 786 -26.00 -24.04 30.31
CA ASP A 786 -26.33 -24.79 31.52
C ASP A 786 -25.78 -26.24 31.53
N GLU A 787 -25.21 -26.70 30.41
CA GLU A 787 -24.57 -28.02 30.31
C GLU A 787 -23.06 -27.95 30.69
N PRO A 788 -22.48 -29.04 31.25
CA PRO A 788 -21.08 -29.04 31.65
C PRO A 788 -20.12 -28.92 30.45
N VAL A 789 -19.08 -28.10 30.60
CA VAL A 789 -18.03 -27.91 29.58
C VAL A 789 -17.35 -29.24 29.27
N GLN A 790 -17.48 -29.69 28.02
CA GLN A 790 -16.95 -30.98 27.54
C GLN A 790 -16.48 -30.88 26.09
N VAL A 791 -15.51 -31.73 25.73
CA VAL A 791 -15.01 -31.88 24.35
C VAL A 791 -15.05 -33.36 23.99
N HIS A 792 -15.98 -33.75 23.12
CA HIS A 792 -16.10 -35.13 22.64
C HIS A 792 -15.68 -35.22 21.16
N ILE A 793 -14.62 -35.97 20.88
CA ILE A 793 -14.09 -36.16 19.52
C ILE A 793 -13.95 -37.66 19.24
N SER A 794 -14.80 -38.19 18.38
CA SER A 794 -14.72 -39.57 17.88
C SER A 794 -13.95 -39.61 16.55
N SER A 795 -12.96 -40.51 16.45
CA SER A 795 -12.16 -40.70 15.22
C SER A 795 -11.53 -39.42 14.64
N GLY A 796 -11.11 -38.50 15.53
CA GLY A 796 -10.49 -37.23 15.16
C GLY A 796 -9.21 -37.39 14.33
N ARG A 797 -8.93 -36.40 13.48
CA ARG A 797 -7.76 -36.37 12.59
C ARG A 797 -7.07 -35.01 12.70
N HIS A 798 -5.74 -34.98 12.64
CA HIS A 798 -4.99 -33.73 12.52
C HIS A 798 -5.30 -33.08 11.15
N PRO A 799 -5.77 -31.81 11.09
CA PRO A 799 -6.27 -31.22 9.84
C PRO A 799 -5.29 -31.32 8.67
N VAL A 800 -4.04 -30.87 8.89
CA VAL A 800 -3.00 -30.79 7.84
C VAL A 800 -2.50 -32.17 7.36
N CYS A 801 -2.33 -33.14 8.26
CA CYS A 801 -1.60 -34.37 7.97
C CYS A 801 -2.34 -35.29 6.98
N VAL A 802 -3.68 -35.24 6.97
CA VAL A 802 -4.52 -36.08 6.11
C VAL A 802 -4.25 -35.82 4.63
N GLN A 803 -4.09 -34.54 4.25
CA GLN A 803 -3.93 -34.16 2.84
C GLN A 803 -2.50 -34.41 2.34
N ASN A 804 -1.49 -34.19 3.19
CA ASN A 804 -0.10 -34.47 2.83
C ASN A 804 0.13 -35.97 2.56
N LEU A 805 -0.48 -36.87 3.34
CA LEU A 805 -0.45 -38.31 3.08
C LEU A 805 -1.16 -38.68 1.77
N LEU A 806 -2.32 -38.08 1.46
CA LEU A 806 -3.03 -38.31 0.19
C LEU A 806 -2.18 -37.86 -1.00
N ASN A 807 -1.55 -36.69 -0.94
CA ASN A 807 -0.65 -36.20 -1.99
C ASN A 807 0.57 -37.12 -2.17
N PHE A 808 1.16 -37.62 -1.09
CA PHE A 808 2.28 -38.56 -1.14
C PHE A 808 1.90 -39.88 -1.84
N PHE A 809 0.72 -40.43 -1.53
CA PHE A 809 0.21 -41.64 -2.18
C PHE A 809 -0.26 -41.42 -3.63
N CYS A 810 -0.68 -40.22 -4.00
CA CYS A 810 -0.95 -39.88 -5.41
C CYS A 810 0.35 -39.83 -6.22
N LEU A 811 1.43 -39.25 -5.68
CA LEU A 811 2.75 -39.26 -6.32
C LEU A 811 3.32 -40.68 -6.42
N SER A 812 3.19 -41.50 -5.37
CA SER A 812 3.70 -42.89 -5.39
C SER A 812 2.91 -43.84 -6.29
N LYS A 813 1.75 -43.43 -6.82
CA LYS A 813 0.94 -44.22 -7.77
C LYS A 813 1.09 -43.78 -9.23
N GLY A 814 1.93 -42.77 -9.50
CA GLY A 814 2.30 -42.37 -10.86
C GLY A 814 3.55 -43.08 -11.41
N SER A 815 4.01 -44.18 -10.79
CA SER A 815 5.27 -44.85 -11.14
C SER A 815 5.29 -46.35 -10.81
N TYR A 816 4.27 -47.08 -11.25
CA TYR A 816 4.26 -48.54 -11.42
C TYR A 816 3.37 -48.92 -12.60
#